data_AF-A0A8T4DYR7-F1
#
_entry.id   AF-A0A8T4DYR7-F1
#
_cell.length_a   1.000
_cell.length_b   1.000
_cell.length_c   1.000
_cell.angle_alpha   90.00
_cell.angle_beta   90.00
_cell.angle_gamma   90.00
#
_symmetry.space_group_name_H-M   'P 1'
#
loop_
_entity.id
_entity.type
_entity.pdbx_description
1 polymer ?
#
loop_
_entity_poly.entity_id
_entity_poly.type
_entity_poly.pdbx_seq_one_letter_code
_entity_poly.pdbx_strand_id
1 'polypeptide(L)'
;MRNTIKIGLIIIITISLLTPISLVLADDTEPPVISSVTYAPHAGVRTDPGFYLYQSCYVTDNVSVADVRIIIMGPAGFTPINASMVNLSGGLYSYEVHNVTLSGMYEFYIWAIDISNNTAQSATYHMLVFDDYLSYIYVDVDNIAGPWNGTAAYPLQSISDALAVLATNGTIFLYEGLYENTSILLEKSMTLIGENQQSTLLDGGGAETSYIVSISGNHQISIINLALRNAMVGVLAHNTSDTTLASCTFSQCTDAAISLSESQNCLVTDCVIQNNNHGIQLSNCHDNQFYHNNFFNNVLHVSSFFNTSSNAWDNGITGNYWDDYRLSYPGATVIPTTGTWNTPYLVIPSDNNTDHHPWVYPSGVIDTLPPQVTVLYPNGGEVVHGEIMIQWIATDDFTTDLNGSLLLEYSADNGNNWHLLASHQNNTGFYIWNTTLVPNGDFYLISISTLDEFFNIGSDVSDSPFSINNYPAVAFEINGPSQGGNGIPFNFSVVASEPPGEEIYYMWDWGDGNISDWYGPYDSSIPATVTYTWATDANYSMRVKAKDAEGVETNWSAIHVMVIAEQVNFSNTRLGHIYFKLFSFNRSFIFSDFLARLSVVFILTSHEMNLEAFTTDIVESVEFKAMNQMKAIDTIVIDDNKTDGFSCNMNITRGIYILNITAFDANGTLVDRYSLFTVFFMRIGRYATDPLEGRLQRLRVIPRLRH
;
A
#
# COMPACT_ATOMS: atom_id res chain seq x y z
N MET A 1 -115.99 35.94 35.08
CA MET A 1 -116.24 37.37 34.80
C MET A 1 -115.57 38.20 35.89
N ARG A 2 -114.81 39.22 35.47
CA ARG A 2 -114.54 40.49 36.17
C ARG A 2 -113.68 40.53 37.46
N ASN A 3 -112.57 41.27 37.28
CA ASN A 3 -112.13 42.45 38.02
C ASN A 3 -112.04 42.36 39.56
N THR A 4 -110.90 42.75 40.13
CA THR A 4 -110.53 44.15 40.42
C THR A 4 -109.33 44.15 41.40
N ILE A 5 -108.26 44.87 41.05
CA ILE A 5 -107.28 45.60 41.88
C ILE A 5 -106.76 44.88 43.14
N LYS A 6 -105.50 44.44 43.12
CA LYS A 6 -104.73 44.08 44.31
C LYS A 6 -103.66 45.13 44.62
N ILE A 7 -103.88 45.78 45.76
CA ILE A 7 -102.93 46.60 46.51
C ILE A 7 -101.83 45.70 47.07
N GLY A 8 -100.59 46.18 46.99
CA GLY A 8 -99.40 45.47 47.43
C GLY A 8 -99.25 45.43 48.95
N LEU A 9 -98.73 44.30 49.45
CA LEU A 9 -98.11 44.21 50.76
C LEU A 9 -97.05 43.08 50.76
N ILE A 10 -95.79 43.52 50.93
CA ILE A 10 -94.69 42.92 51.69
C ILE A 10 -94.32 41.46 51.38
N ILE A 11 -93.17 41.30 50.70
CA ILE A 11 -92.23 40.20 50.98
C ILE A 11 -90.86 40.83 51.26
N ILE A 12 -90.36 40.53 52.45
CA ILE A 12 -89.01 40.83 52.93
C ILE A 12 -88.04 39.96 52.12
N ILE A 13 -87.15 40.59 51.35
CA ILE A 13 -85.90 39.97 50.90
C ILE A 13 -84.77 40.92 51.27
N THR A 14 -83.85 40.38 52.04
CA THR A 14 -82.64 40.96 52.62
C THR A 14 -81.83 41.79 51.63
N ILE A 15 -81.53 43.01 52.04
CA ILE A 15 -80.50 43.89 51.48
C ILE A 15 -79.15 43.19 51.65
N SER A 16 -78.54 42.76 50.55
CA SER A 16 -77.08 42.68 50.46
C SER A 16 -76.64 43.94 49.72
N LEU A 17 -76.02 44.85 50.46
CA LEU A 17 -75.36 46.02 49.90
C LEU A 17 -74.30 45.53 48.91
N LEU A 18 -74.54 45.79 47.62
CA LEU A 18 -73.51 45.77 46.60
C LEU A 18 -72.40 46.71 47.07
N THR A 19 -71.29 46.14 47.50
CA THR A 19 -70.01 46.85 47.58
C THR A 19 -69.69 47.43 46.20
N PRO A 20 -69.09 48.63 46.11
CA PRO A 20 -68.65 49.13 44.82
C PRO A 20 -67.71 48.10 44.22
N ILE A 21 -67.97 47.71 42.96
CA ILE A 21 -66.98 47.04 42.14
C ILE A 21 -65.84 48.04 42.02
N SER A 22 -64.85 47.89 42.90
CA SER A 22 -63.53 48.45 42.67
C SER A 22 -63.08 47.77 41.38
N LEU A 23 -62.92 48.57 40.32
CA LEU A 23 -62.19 48.15 39.14
C LEU A 23 -60.76 47.90 39.63
N VAL A 24 -60.49 46.68 40.10
CA VAL A 24 -59.15 46.19 40.33
C VAL A 24 -58.55 46.15 38.93
N LEU A 25 -57.83 47.22 38.57
CA LEU A 25 -56.77 47.13 37.58
C LEU A 25 -56.02 45.84 37.91
N ALA A 26 -55.91 44.94 36.93
CA ALA A 26 -55.17 43.70 37.15
C ALA A 26 -53.84 44.05 37.82
N ASP A 27 -53.60 43.48 38.99
CA ASP A 27 -52.32 43.64 39.69
C ASP A 27 -51.28 43.10 38.72
N ASP A 28 -50.42 43.99 38.24
CA ASP A 28 -49.38 43.59 37.30
C ASP A 28 -48.31 42.84 38.08
N THR A 29 -47.99 41.65 37.58
CA THR A 29 -47.13 40.65 38.23
C THR A 29 -45.93 40.28 37.37
N GLU A 30 -45.80 40.88 36.18
CA GLU A 30 -44.72 40.57 35.26
C GLU A 30 -43.58 41.56 35.45
N PRO A 31 -42.34 41.09 35.68
CA PRO A 31 -41.19 41.99 35.75
C PRO A 31 -40.88 42.70 34.43
N PRO A 32 -40.25 43.88 34.47
CA PRO A 32 -39.75 44.53 33.28
C PRO A 32 -38.71 43.66 32.57
N VAL A 33 -38.68 43.71 31.24
CA VAL A 33 -37.73 42.97 30.41
C VAL A 33 -36.57 43.87 30.03
N ILE A 34 -35.35 43.49 30.44
CA ILE A 34 -34.10 44.12 30.02
C ILE A 34 -33.53 43.32 28.85
N SER A 35 -33.21 43.99 27.74
CA SER A 35 -32.72 43.36 26.52
C SER A 35 -31.70 44.24 25.81
N SER A 36 -30.94 43.65 24.88
CA SER A 36 -30.00 44.37 24.00
C SER A 36 -29.06 45.30 24.77
N VAL A 37 -28.48 44.79 25.86
CA VAL A 37 -27.46 45.54 26.62
C VAL A 37 -26.23 45.67 25.74
N THR A 38 -25.75 46.89 25.56
CA THR A 38 -24.53 47.22 24.82
C THR A 38 -23.66 48.12 25.68
N TYR A 39 -22.35 48.03 25.50
CA TYR A 39 -21.40 48.86 26.21
C TYR A 39 -20.13 49.08 25.37
N ALA A 40 -19.48 50.21 25.56
CA ALA A 40 -18.23 50.53 24.89
C ALA A 40 -17.42 51.57 25.70
N PRO A 41 -16.08 51.52 25.63
CA PRO A 41 -15.29 50.43 25.06
C PRO A 41 -15.29 49.19 25.98
N HIS A 42 -15.06 47.99 25.41
CA HIS A 42 -14.87 46.76 26.19
C HIS A 42 -13.50 46.75 26.89
N ALA A 43 -12.47 47.24 26.21
CA ALA A 43 -11.16 47.55 26.77
C ALA A 43 -10.65 48.90 26.24
N GLY A 44 -9.88 49.64 27.04
CA GLY A 44 -9.24 50.88 26.56
C GLY A 44 -8.24 51.48 27.54
N VAL A 45 -7.58 52.55 27.11
CA VAL A 45 -6.51 53.22 27.88
C VAL A 45 -7.05 54.51 28.49
N ARG A 46 -6.98 54.66 29.82
CA ARG A 46 -7.59 55.81 30.52
C ARG A 46 -7.02 57.17 30.13
N THR A 47 -5.82 57.18 29.55
CA THR A 47 -5.12 58.41 29.11
C THR A 47 -5.59 58.89 27.74
N ASP A 48 -6.46 58.13 27.05
CA ASP A 48 -6.97 58.53 25.75
C ASP A 48 -7.83 59.81 25.86
N PRO A 49 -7.62 60.79 24.96
CA PRO A 49 -8.40 62.02 24.97
C PRO A 49 -9.90 61.74 24.89
N GLY A 50 -10.63 62.15 25.92
CA GLY A 50 -12.09 61.98 25.97
C GLY A 50 -12.55 60.57 26.33
N PHE A 51 -11.69 59.71 26.90
CA PHE A 51 -12.07 58.38 27.37
C PHE A 51 -13.26 58.41 28.35
N TYR A 52 -14.28 57.61 28.05
CA TYR A 52 -15.48 57.44 28.86
C TYR A 52 -16.02 56.02 28.68
N LEU A 53 -16.82 55.57 29.65
CA LEU A 53 -17.54 54.30 29.54
C LEU A 53 -18.99 54.61 29.22
N TYR A 54 -19.52 53.98 28.18
CA TYR A 54 -20.90 54.10 27.74
C TYR A 54 -21.62 52.77 27.89
N GLN A 55 -22.84 52.78 28.44
CA GLN A 55 -23.71 51.61 28.53
C GLN A 55 -25.12 51.98 28.08
N SER A 56 -25.77 51.08 27.35
CA SER A 56 -27.17 51.23 26.99
C SER A 56 -27.93 49.92 26.97
N CYS A 57 -29.26 49.97 27.06
CA CYS A 57 -30.13 48.81 26.98
C CYS A 57 -31.56 49.20 26.58
N TYR A 58 -32.34 48.22 26.15
CA TYR A 58 -33.78 48.36 26.02
C TYR A 58 -34.47 47.78 27.26
N VAL A 59 -35.36 48.58 27.86
CA VAL A 59 -36.21 48.15 28.97
C VAL A 59 -37.67 48.39 28.61
N THR A 60 -38.45 47.31 28.59
CA THR A 60 -39.88 47.32 28.29
C THR A 60 -40.66 46.62 29.39
N ASP A 61 -41.93 46.98 29.53
CA ASP A 61 -42.82 46.40 30.51
C ASP A 61 -44.23 46.29 29.92
N ASN A 62 -45.05 45.36 30.40
CA ASN A 62 -46.42 45.15 29.92
C ASN A 62 -47.36 46.30 30.35
N VAL A 63 -47.03 47.04 31.41
CA VAL A 63 -47.76 48.21 31.91
C VAL A 63 -46.90 49.46 31.84
N SER A 64 -45.84 49.57 32.65
CA SER A 64 -44.96 50.73 32.68
C SER A 64 -43.70 50.51 33.50
N VAL A 65 -42.55 50.87 32.93
CA VAL A 65 -41.26 50.93 33.64
C VAL A 65 -41.23 52.16 34.56
N ALA A 66 -40.94 51.98 35.85
CA ALA A 66 -40.85 53.06 36.83
C ALA A 66 -39.44 53.65 36.96
N ASP A 67 -38.40 52.82 37.05
CA ASP A 67 -37.01 53.26 37.13
C ASP A 67 -36.09 52.22 36.49
N VAL A 68 -34.99 52.70 35.90
CA VAL A 68 -33.92 51.88 35.33
C VAL A 68 -32.62 52.41 35.86
N ARG A 69 -31.87 51.55 36.53
CA ARG A 69 -30.60 51.90 37.16
C ARG A 69 -29.47 51.06 36.63
N ILE A 70 -28.30 51.70 36.56
CA ILE A 70 -27.04 51.01 36.38
C ILE A 70 -26.28 50.97 37.69
N ILE A 71 -25.75 49.79 38.00
CA ILE A 71 -24.87 49.58 39.14
C ILE A 71 -23.48 49.28 38.57
N ILE A 72 -22.48 50.10 38.92
CA ILE A 72 -21.09 49.93 38.46
C ILE A 72 -20.20 49.74 39.69
N MET A 73 -19.43 48.65 39.66
CA MET A 73 -18.33 48.35 40.57
C MET A 73 -17.01 48.49 39.81
N GLY A 74 -15.92 48.70 40.54
CA GLY A 74 -14.63 48.96 39.92
C GLY A 74 -13.48 48.53 40.82
N PRO A 75 -12.23 48.82 40.40
CA PRO A 75 -11.03 48.39 41.11
C PRO A 75 -10.92 49.01 42.50
N ALA A 76 -9.96 48.52 43.31
CA ALA A 76 -9.73 49.04 44.65
C ALA A 76 -9.54 50.58 44.64
N GLY A 77 -10.34 51.29 45.42
CA GLY A 77 -10.38 52.76 45.46
C GLY A 77 -11.47 53.39 44.58
N PHE A 78 -12.14 52.61 43.73
CA PHE A 78 -13.33 53.06 43.00
C PHE A 78 -14.53 53.18 43.95
N THR A 79 -15.31 54.26 43.81
CA THR A 79 -16.57 54.43 44.54
C THR A 79 -17.71 53.86 43.68
N PRO A 80 -18.43 52.82 44.14
CA PRO A 80 -19.50 52.20 43.35
C PRO A 80 -20.58 53.22 42.94
N ILE A 81 -21.03 53.11 41.70
CA ILE A 81 -22.09 53.94 41.13
C ILE A 81 -23.41 53.19 41.21
N ASN A 82 -24.46 53.86 41.68
CA ASN A 82 -25.85 53.43 41.58
C ASN A 82 -26.65 54.63 41.08
N ALA A 83 -26.93 54.66 39.78
CA ALA A 83 -27.48 55.82 39.10
C ALA A 83 -28.66 55.44 38.20
N SER A 84 -29.67 56.31 38.13
CA SER A 84 -30.74 56.18 37.13
C SER A 84 -30.19 56.44 35.73
N MET A 85 -30.55 55.59 34.78
CA MET A 85 -30.20 55.73 33.37
C MET A 85 -31.11 56.75 32.68
N VAL A 86 -30.59 57.41 31.65
CA VAL A 86 -31.33 58.40 30.87
C VAL A 86 -32.20 57.68 29.83
N ASN A 87 -33.52 57.90 29.86
CA ASN A 87 -34.44 57.40 28.84
C ASN A 87 -34.35 58.24 27.57
N LEU A 88 -33.92 57.61 26.47
CA LEU A 88 -33.70 58.22 25.16
C LEU A 88 -34.89 58.08 24.20
N SER A 89 -36.05 57.63 24.69
CA SER A 89 -37.28 57.24 23.95
C SER A 89 -37.29 55.81 23.42
N GLY A 90 -38.49 55.27 23.15
CA GLY A 90 -38.67 53.91 22.63
C GLY A 90 -38.24 52.78 23.57
N GLY A 91 -38.12 53.06 24.87
CA GLY A 91 -37.62 52.11 25.87
C GLY A 91 -36.09 51.97 25.90
N LEU A 92 -35.35 52.79 25.14
CA LEU A 92 -33.89 52.83 25.19
C LEU A 92 -33.40 53.66 26.37
N TYR A 93 -32.50 53.10 27.17
CA TYR A 93 -31.86 53.76 28.31
C TYR A 93 -30.34 53.77 28.11
N SER A 94 -29.68 54.85 28.55
CA SER A 94 -28.21 54.99 28.47
C SER A 94 -27.59 55.61 29.72
N TYR A 95 -26.31 55.37 29.95
CA TYR A 95 -25.51 56.00 30.99
C TYR A 95 -24.05 56.16 30.55
N GLU A 96 -23.42 57.26 30.98
CA GLU A 96 -22.04 57.61 30.67
C GLU A 96 -21.22 57.86 31.93
N VAL A 97 -20.04 57.26 32.01
CA VAL A 97 -19.04 57.53 33.04
C VAL A 97 -17.88 58.31 32.43
N HIS A 98 -17.84 59.61 32.71
CA HIS A 98 -16.69 60.45 32.35
C HIS A 98 -15.61 60.43 33.45
N ASN A 99 -14.39 60.83 33.09
CA ASN A 99 -13.25 60.99 34.01
C ASN A 99 -12.89 59.69 34.74
N VAL A 100 -12.80 58.58 34.02
CA VAL A 100 -12.32 57.31 34.56
C VAL A 100 -10.84 57.47 34.91
N THR A 101 -10.53 57.53 36.21
CA THR A 101 -9.17 57.81 36.70
C THR A 101 -8.41 56.57 37.17
N LEU A 102 -9.08 55.44 37.40
CA LEU A 102 -8.45 54.21 37.86
C LEU A 102 -8.36 53.19 36.72
N SER A 103 -7.22 52.51 36.62
CA SER A 103 -7.08 51.31 35.80
C SER A 103 -7.57 50.09 36.58
N GLY A 104 -8.03 49.08 35.85
CA GLY A 104 -8.51 47.81 36.39
C GLY A 104 -9.82 47.36 35.76
N MET A 105 -10.38 46.31 36.35
CA MET A 105 -11.65 45.72 35.93
C MET A 105 -12.81 46.51 36.53
N TYR A 106 -13.72 46.92 35.66
CA TYR A 106 -15.02 47.49 36.00
C TYR A 106 -16.10 46.47 35.71
N GLU A 107 -17.07 46.33 36.61
CA GLU A 107 -18.19 45.42 36.45
C GLU A 107 -19.48 46.20 36.54
N PHE A 108 -20.48 45.87 35.73
CA PHE A 108 -21.78 46.50 35.84
C PHE A 108 -22.93 45.54 35.56
N TYR A 109 -24.10 45.87 36.12
CA TYR A 109 -25.37 45.29 35.74
C TYR A 109 -26.46 46.36 35.76
N ILE A 110 -27.54 46.08 35.03
CA ILE A 110 -28.70 46.95 34.92
C ILE A 110 -29.82 46.34 35.75
N TRP A 111 -30.49 47.17 36.53
CA TRP A 111 -31.64 46.82 37.35
C TRP A 111 -32.82 47.69 36.96
N ALA A 112 -33.99 47.09 36.77
CA ALA A 112 -35.21 47.80 36.42
C ALA A 112 -36.34 47.43 37.38
N ILE A 113 -37.23 48.38 37.61
CA ILE A 113 -38.45 48.21 38.41
C ILE A 113 -39.62 48.85 37.67
N ASP A 114 -40.78 48.20 37.71
CA ASP A 114 -42.04 48.72 37.17
C ASP A 114 -42.83 49.53 38.23
N ILE A 115 -44.00 50.05 37.85
CA ILE A 115 -44.87 50.81 38.77
C ILE A 115 -45.60 49.93 39.81
N SER A 116 -45.54 48.61 39.64
CA SER A 116 -46.16 47.57 40.48
C SER A 116 -45.16 46.97 41.49
N ASN A 117 -43.90 47.37 41.43
CA ASN A 117 -42.73 46.88 42.17
C ASN A 117 -42.20 45.51 41.75
N ASN A 118 -42.51 44.99 40.56
CA ASN A 118 -41.77 43.85 40.02
C ASN A 118 -40.42 44.34 39.48
N THR A 119 -39.38 43.51 39.63
CA THR A 119 -38.00 43.91 39.35
C THR A 119 -37.29 42.91 38.46
N ALA A 120 -36.39 43.39 37.61
CA ALA A 120 -35.50 42.55 36.80
C ALA A 120 -34.06 43.04 36.87
N GLN A 121 -33.13 42.11 36.60
CA GLN A 121 -31.70 42.38 36.55
C GLN A 121 -31.09 41.75 35.29
N SER A 122 -30.17 42.46 34.65
CA SER A 122 -29.35 41.90 33.59
C SER A 122 -28.26 40.95 34.13
N ALA A 123 -27.56 40.28 33.22
CA ALA A 123 -26.26 39.71 33.51
C ALA A 123 -25.26 40.79 33.97
N THR A 124 -24.16 40.34 34.58
CA THR A 124 -23.01 41.20 34.88
C THR A 124 -22.11 41.25 33.66
N TYR A 125 -21.66 42.46 33.33
CA TYR A 125 -20.76 42.74 32.22
C TYR A 125 -19.48 43.36 32.75
N HIS A 126 -18.40 43.24 31.97
CA HIS A 126 -17.07 43.65 32.41
C HIS A 126 -16.41 44.57 31.39
N MET A 127 -15.67 45.57 31.88
CA MET A 127 -14.89 46.51 31.07
C MET A 127 -13.48 46.61 31.65
N LEU A 128 -12.48 46.70 30.78
CA LEU A 128 -11.07 46.71 31.16
C LEU A 128 -10.46 48.08 30.87
N VAL A 129 -9.87 48.69 31.90
CA VAL A 129 -9.23 50.01 31.77
C VAL A 129 -7.75 49.88 32.08
N PHE A 130 -6.90 50.27 31.15
CA PHE A 130 -5.45 50.18 31.26
C PHE A 130 -4.82 51.53 31.57
N ASP A 131 -3.68 51.50 32.27
CA ASP A 131 -2.90 52.69 32.59
C ASP A 131 -2.25 53.29 31.33
N ASP A 132 -1.71 52.43 30.48
CA ASP A 132 -0.97 52.76 29.26
C ASP A 132 -1.18 51.64 28.21
N TYR A 133 -0.80 51.92 26.97
CA TYR A 133 -0.77 50.92 25.90
C TYR A 133 0.25 49.81 26.19
N LEU A 134 -0.09 48.58 25.81
CA LEU A 134 0.74 47.40 26.01
C LEU A 134 1.54 47.06 24.75
N SER A 135 2.82 46.75 24.90
CA SER A 135 3.68 46.34 23.78
C SER A 135 3.57 44.85 23.45
N TYR A 136 3.11 44.02 24.38
CA TYR A 136 2.91 42.59 24.18
C TYR A 136 1.66 42.16 24.94
N ILE A 137 0.73 41.50 24.24
CA ILE A 137 -0.58 41.10 24.79
C ILE A 137 -0.83 39.64 24.46
N TYR A 138 -1.29 38.89 25.45
CA TYR A 138 -1.76 37.50 25.28
C TYR A 138 -3.28 37.47 25.20
N VAL A 139 -3.83 36.70 24.28
CA VAL A 139 -5.26 36.47 24.10
C VAL A 139 -5.55 34.98 24.11
N ASP A 140 -6.59 34.59 24.82
CA ASP A 140 -7.06 33.21 24.95
C ASP A 140 -8.59 33.22 25.09
N VAL A 141 -9.28 32.64 24.10
CA VAL A 141 -10.74 32.52 24.11
C VAL A 141 -11.26 31.62 25.23
N ASP A 142 -10.41 30.72 25.75
CA ASP A 142 -10.77 29.79 26.81
C ASP A 142 -10.63 30.40 28.22
N ASN A 143 -10.04 31.61 28.35
CA ASN A 143 -9.91 32.30 29.62
C ASN A 143 -11.23 32.94 30.09
N ILE A 144 -12.23 32.13 30.43
CA ILE A 144 -13.58 32.61 30.82
C ILE A 144 -13.68 33.18 32.25
N ALA A 145 -12.69 32.93 33.11
CA ALA A 145 -12.77 33.24 34.54
C ALA A 145 -12.11 34.56 34.94
N GLY A 146 -11.26 35.11 34.06
CA GLY A 146 -10.45 36.28 34.35
C GLY A 146 -9.46 36.05 35.52
N PRO A 147 -8.76 37.11 35.96
CA PRO A 147 -8.77 38.45 35.38
C PRO A 147 -8.22 38.48 33.95
N TRP A 148 -8.55 39.54 33.21
CA TRP A 148 -8.16 39.73 31.80
C TRP A 148 -7.27 40.95 31.68
N ASN A 149 -6.00 40.83 32.08
CA ASN A 149 -5.07 41.95 32.03
C ASN A 149 -4.06 41.86 30.87
N GLY A 150 -4.22 40.87 29.98
CA GLY A 150 -3.40 40.70 28.79
C GLY A 150 -2.01 40.13 29.05
N THR A 151 -1.71 39.67 30.26
CA THR A 151 -0.48 38.92 30.57
C THR A 151 -0.66 37.44 30.26
N ALA A 152 0.44 36.69 30.11
CA ALA A 152 0.38 35.24 29.86
C ALA A 152 -0.39 34.46 30.95
N ALA A 153 -0.35 34.92 32.20
CA ALA A 153 -1.10 34.28 33.30
C ALA A 153 -2.59 34.63 33.29
N TYR A 154 -2.96 35.73 32.65
CA TYR A 154 -4.29 36.36 32.67
C TYR A 154 -4.60 36.99 31.31
N PRO A 155 -4.64 36.18 30.23
CA PRO A 155 -4.81 36.66 28.86
C PRO A 155 -6.16 37.36 28.66
N LEU A 156 -6.26 38.23 27.65
CA LEU A 156 -7.55 38.80 27.24
C LEU A 156 -8.42 37.75 26.56
N GLN A 157 -9.73 37.92 26.58
CA GLN A 157 -10.65 36.99 25.90
C GLN A 157 -10.86 37.28 24.42
N SER A 158 -10.63 38.53 24.00
CA SER A 158 -10.94 38.98 22.64
C SER A 158 -9.77 39.68 21.99
N ILE A 159 -9.59 39.40 20.69
CA ILE A 159 -8.65 40.12 19.82
C ILE A 159 -9.03 41.61 19.73
N SER A 160 -10.32 41.95 19.75
CA SER A 160 -10.78 43.35 19.72
C SER A 160 -10.26 44.15 20.90
N ASP A 161 -10.28 43.54 22.08
CA ASP A 161 -9.84 44.17 23.33
C ASP A 161 -8.33 44.37 23.32
N ALA A 162 -7.60 43.38 22.80
CA ALA A 162 -6.16 43.49 22.59
C ALA A 162 -5.82 44.63 21.62
N LEU A 163 -6.50 44.73 20.48
CA LEU A 163 -6.28 45.80 19.48
C LEU A 163 -6.51 47.20 20.06
N ALA A 164 -7.52 47.35 20.93
CA ALA A 164 -7.87 48.61 21.57
C ALA A 164 -6.76 49.14 22.49
N VAL A 165 -5.97 48.25 23.10
CA VAL A 165 -4.95 48.61 24.09
C VAL A 165 -3.51 48.30 23.64
N LEU A 166 -3.33 47.86 22.40
CA LEU A 166 -2.01 47.60 21.81
C LEU A 166 -1.29 48.89 21.42
N ALA A 167 -0.04 49.02 21.84
CA ALA A 167 0.88 50.07 21.37
C ALA A 167 1.26 49.87 19.90
N THR A 168 1.61 50.93 19.18
CA THR A 168 2.21 50.81 17.84
C THR A 168 3.50 49.97 17.90
N ASN A 169 3.68 49.11 16.91
CA ASN A 169 4.71 48.06 16.83
C ASN A 169 4.60 46.99 17.92
N GLY A 170 3.47 46.93 18.64
CA GLY A 170 3.21 45.90 19.63
C GLY A 170 2.91 44.54 19.00
N THR A 171 2.95 43.51 19.83
CA THR A 171 2.64 42.13 19.45
C THR A 171 1.40 41.64 20.20
N ILE A 172 0.50 40.99 19.47
CA ILE A 172 -0.57 40.17 20.04
C ILE A 172 -0.21 38.71 19.80
N PHE A 173 -0.17 37.92 20.87
CA PHE A 173 -0.05 36.47 20.83
C PHE A 173 -1.40 35.82 21.13
N LEU A 174 -1.84 34.92 20.26
CA LEU A 174 -3.08 34.17 20.38
C LEU A 174 -2.74 32.73 20.79
N TYR A 175 -3.30 32.27 21.91
CA TYR A 175 -3.28 30.86 22.28
C TYR A 175 -4.17 30.04 21.34
N GLU A 176 -3.85 28.74 21.20
CA GLU A 176 -4.66 27.80 20.42
C GLU A 176 -6.13 27.86 20.83
N GLY A 177 -7.04 27.86 19.86
CA GLY A 177 -8.46 28.05 20.11
C GLY A 177 -9.24 28.45 18.87
N LEU A 178 -10.56 28.39 18.96
CA LEU A 178 -11.49 28.80 17.90
C LEU A 178 -12.02 30.22 18.19
N TYR A 179 -11.58 31.18 17.38
CA TYR A 179 -12.02 32.56 17.42
C TYR A 179 -13.15 32.74 16.39
N GLU A 180 -14.39 32.49 16.81
CA GLU A 180 -15.56 32.50 15.93
C GLU A 180 -15.99 33.92 15.50
N ASN A 181 -16.57 34.02 14.31
CA ASN A 181 -17.10 35.27 13.73
C ASN A 181 -16.07 36.41 13.71
N THR A 182 -14.80 36.07 13.47
CA THR A 182 -13.69 37.02 13.47
C THR A 182 -13.77 37.90 12.23
N SER A 183 -13.83 39.22 12.45
CA SER A 183 -13.61 40.24 11.43
C SER A 183 -12.91 41.43 12.08
N ILE A 184 -11.62 41.59 11.78
CA ILE A 184 -10.76 42.59 12.43
C ILE A 184 -10.11 43.52 11.42
N LEU A 185 -9.89 44.76 11.84
CA LEU A 185 -9.24 45.81 11.07
C LEU A 185 -7.92 46.19 11.75
N LEU A 186 -6.82 46.13 10.99
CA LEU A 186 -5.47 46.43 11.46
C LEU A 186 -5.04 47.80 10.92
N GLU A 187 -5.12 48.83 11.76
CA GLU A 187 -4.89 50.25 11.40
C GLU A 187 -3.62 50.86 12.05
N LYS A 188 -2.70 50.01 12.52
CA LYS A 188 -1.41 50.44 13.06
C LYS A 188 -0.38 49.34 12.87
N SER A 189 0.90 49.71 12.77
CA SER A 189 1.99 48.73 12.67
C SER A 189 1.97 47.80 13.88
N MET A 190 2.01 46.48 13.66
CA MET A 190 1.91 45.46 14.70
C MET A 190 2.24 44.06 14.19
N THR A 191 2.38 43.13 15.14
CA THR A 191 2.52 41.70 14.86
C THR A 191 1.38 40.92 15.53
N LEU A 192 0.74 40.02 14.78
CA LEU A 192 -0.24 39.06 15.28
C LEU A 192 0.33 37.65 15.09
N ILE A 193 0.50 36.91 16.20
CA ILE A 193 1.12 35.59 16.21
C ILE A 193 0.14 34.59 16.81
N GLY A 194 -0.10 33.48 16.13
CA GLY A 194 -0.74 32.32 16.72
C GLY A 194 0.26 31.35 17.34
N GLU A 195 -0.20 30.60 18.33
CA GLU A 195 0.56 29.50 18.91
C GLU A 195 0.80 28.37 17.88
N ASN A 196 -0.13 28.19 16.94
CA ASN A 196 -0.11 27.08 15.97
C ASN A 196 -0.83 27.39 14.65
N GLN A 197 -0.15 27.13 13.52
CA GLN A 197 -0.61 27.33 12.14
C GLN A 197 -1.92 26.59 11.79
N GLN A 198 -2.30 25.55 12.54
CA GLN A 198 -3.50 24.75 12.28
C GLN A 198 -4.60 24.95 13.32
N SER A 199 -4.26 25.01 14.61
CA SER A 199 -5.23 25.02 15.72
C SER A 199 -5.47 26.40 16.35
N THR A 200 -4.67 27.43 16.02
CA THR A 200 -5.02 28.82 16.36
C THR A 200 -5.86 29.41 15.23
N LEU A 201 -7.18 29.31 15.38
CA LEU A 201 -8.13 29.40 14.27
C LEU A 201 -9.01 30.65 14.33
N LEU A 202 -8.84 31.54 13.35
CA LEU A 202 -9.74 32.66 13.08
C LEU A 202 -10.80 32.23 12.06
N ASP A 203 -12.04 32.06 12.53
CA ASP A 203 -13.17 31.67 11.70
C ASP A 203 -14.04 32.90 11.39
N GLY A 204 -14.19 33.23 10.12
CA GLY A 204 -14.97 34.40 9.69
C GLY A 204 -16.47 34.28 9.87
N GLY A 205 -17.01 33.09 10.18
CA GLY A 205 -18.45 32.88 10.40
C GLY A 205 -19.28 32.69 9.12
N GLY A 206 -18.66 32.65 7.93
CA GLY A 206 -19.31 32.27 6.69
C GLY A 206 -19.24 33.29 5.55
N ALA A 207 -19.95 33.00 4.47
CA ALA A 207 -19.91 33.76 3.21
C ALA A 207 -20.51 35.18 3.28
N GLU A 208 -21.19 35.54 4.37
CA GLU A 208 -21.70 36.91 4.60
C GLU A 208 -20.64 37.84 5.18
N THR A 209 -19.53 37.30 5.71
CA THR A 209 -18.42 38.07 6.26
C THR A 209 -17.47 38.49 5.15
N SER A 210 -17.28 39.80 4.97
CA SER A 210 -16.45 40.34 3.88
C SER A 210 -14.98 39.95 4.00
N TYR A 211 -14.42 39.98 5.20
CA TYR A 211 -13.03 39.62 5.47
C TYR A 211 -12.83 39.14 6.91
N ILE A 212 -11.84 38.27 7.14
CA ILE A 212 -11.37 37.92 8.49
C ILE A 212 -10.44 39.02 8.99
N VAL A 213 -9.46 39.40 8.17
CA VAL A 213 -8.53 40.49 8.46
C VAL A 213 -8.53 41.49 7.32
N SER A 214 -8.74 42.76 7.66
CA SER A 214 -8.52 43.88 6.74
C SER A 214 -7.32 44.69 7.19
N ILE A 215 -6.45 45.02 6.25
CA ILE A 215 -5.27 45.88 6.42
C ILE A 215 -5.46 47.09 5.50
N SER A 216 -5.45 48.28 6.09
CA SER A 216 -5.61 49.53 5.35
C SER A 216 -4.45 50.49 5.64
N GLY A 217 -3.94 51.10 4.58
CA GLY A 217 -2.88 52.11 4.68
C GLY A 217 -1.48 51.54 4.89
N ASN A 218 -0.51 52.43 5.05
CA ASN A 218 0.90 52.08 5.10
C ASN A 218 1.33 51.69 6.53
N HIS A 219 1.07 50.45 6.91
CA HIS A 219 1.46 49.87 8.19
C HIS A 219 2.24 48.58 7.99
N GLN A 220 3.38 48.48 8.68
CA GLN A 220 4.11 47.22 8.86
C GLN A 220 3.29 46.25 9.69
N ILE A 221 2.64 45.29 9.02
CA ILE A 221 1.82 44.25 9.64
C ILE A 221 2.53 42.91 9.45
N SER A 222 2.57 42.10 10.49
CA SER A 222 3.00 40.70 10.38
C SER A 222 1.93 39.79 10.98
N ILE A 223 1.47 38.81 10.21
CA ILE A 223 0.51 37.79 10.63
C ILE A 223 1.20 36.43 10.49
N ILE A 224 1.36 35.73 11.60
CA ILE A 224 2.25 34.57 11.69
C ILE A 224 1.55 33.41 12.40
N ASN A 225 1.69 32.19 11.88
CA ASN A 225 1.34 30.94 12.58
C ASN A 225 -0.15 30.85 12.99
N LEU A 226 -1.05 31.24 12.08
CA LEU A 226 -2.50 31.24 12.26
C LEU A 226 -3.23 30.47 11.15
N ALA A 227 -4.38 29.89 11.48
CA ALA A 227 -5.35 29.41 10.51
C ALA A 227 -6.48 30.44 10.33
N LEU A 228 -6.76 30.83 9.09
CA LEU A 228 -7.82 31.76 8.71
C LEU A 228 -8.79 31.06 7.75
N ARG A 229 -10.08 31.00 8.09
CA ARG A 229 -11.06 30.31 7.24
C ARG A 229 -12.47 30.89 7.24
N ASN A 230 -13.27 30.42 6.29
CA ASN A 230 -14.72 30.56 6.29
C ASN A 230 -15.19 32.03 6.25
N ALA A 231 -14.76 32.74 5.21
CA ALA A 231 -15.14 34.13 4.92
C ALA A 231 -15.23 34.36 3.40
N MET A 232 -15.63 35.55 2.95
CA MET A 232 -15.42 35.94 1.55
C MET A 232 -13.92 36.06 1.26
N VAL A 233 -13.22 36.87 2.04
CA VAL A 233 -11.77 37.07 1.92
C VAL A 233 -11.08 36.69 3.24
N GLY A 234 -9.97 35.95 3.18
CA GLY A 234 -9.17 35.67 4.38
C GLY A 234 -8.48 36.94 4.87
N VAL A 235 -7.49 37.41 4.10
CA VAL A 235 -6.80 38.68 4.32
C VAL A 235 -7.05 39.62 3.14
N LEU A 236 -7.66 40.77 3.42
CA LEU A 236 -7.82 41.86 2.48
C LEU A 236 -6.80 42.97 2.81
N ALA A 237 -5.83 43.20 1.93
CA ALA A 237 -4.85 44.26 2.10
C ALA A 237 -4.96 45.29 0.97
N HIS A 238 -5.26 46.54 1.34
CA HIS A 238 -5.40 47.66 0.39
C HIS A 238 -4.44 48.78 0.73
N ASN A 239 -3.70 49.24 -0.29
CA ASN A 239 -2.74 50.34 -0.19
C ASN A 239 -1.74 50.15 0.95
N THR A 240 -1.23 48.93 1.10
CA THR A 240 -0.25 48.56 2.14
C THR A 240 1.15 48.42 1.56
N SER A 241 2.15 48.63 2.42
CA SER A 241 3.51 48.21 2.17
C SER A 241 4.10 47.51 3.38
N ASP A 242 5.05 46.61 3.15
CA ASP A 242 5.78 45.87 4.19
C ASP A 242 4.88 44.96 5.05
N THR A 243 3.87 44.32 4.43
CA THR A 243 3.04 43.29 5.10
C THR A 243 3.68 41.90 4.95
N THR A 244 3.79 41.17 6.06
CA THR A 244 4.29 39.79 6.08
C THR A 244 3.20 38.83 6.51
N LEU A 245 2.90 37.82 5.69
CA LEU A 245 2.06 36.68 6.01
C LEU A 245 2.96 35.44 6.01
N ALA A 246 3.21 34.84 7.18
CA ALA A 246 4.19 33.77 7.30
C ALA A 246 3.64 32.57 8.08
N SER A 247 3.87 31.35 7.59
CA SER A 247 3.47 30.13 8.28
C SER A 247 1.97 30.10 8.63
N CYS A 248 1.10 30.64 7.77
CA CYS A 248 -0.35 30.68 7.98
C CYS A 248 -1.07 29.63 7.14
N THR A 249 -2.28 29.24 7.53
CA THR A 249 -3.19 28.42 6.73
C THR A 249 -4.39 29.26 6.29
N PHE A 250 -4.67 29.34 4.99
CA PHE A 250 -5.83 30.04 4.45
C PHE A 250 -6.75 29.07 3.73
N SER A 251 -8.01 28.94 4.17
CA SER A 251 -8.92 27.97 3.58
C SER A 251 -10.39 28.35 3.59
N GLN A 252 -11.17 27.73 2.70
CA GLN A 252 -12.63 27.90 2.66
C GLN A 252 -13.07 29.36 2.46
N CYS A 253 -12.26 30.17 1.77
CA CYS A 253 -12.64 31.52 1.35
C CYS A 253 -13.43 31.47 0.03
N THR A 254 -14.60 32.11 0.00
CA THR A 254 -15.51 32.06 -1.15
C THR A 254 -15.12 33.00 -2.29
N ASP A 255 -14.28 34.00 -2.04
CA ASP A 255 -13.66 34.86 -3.05
C ASP A 255 -12.15 34.61 -3.12
N ALA A 256 -11.36 35.13 -2.17
CA ALA A 256 -9.90 34.97 -2.16
C ALA A 256 -9.35 34.64 -0.77
N ALA A 257 -8.37 33.74 -0.68
CA ALA A 257 -7.67 33.52 0.58
C ALA A 257 -6.86 34.75 1.00
N ILE A 258 -6.11 35.32 0.06
CA ILE A 258 -5.37 36.57 0.22
C ILE A 258 -5.69 37.48 -0.96
N SER A 259 -6.14 38.71 -0.70
CA SER A 259 -6.35 39.74 -1.72
C SER A 259 -5.45 40.94 -1.44
N LEU A 260 -4.53 41.22 -2.37
CA LEU A 260 -3.65 42.38 -2.32
C LEU A 260 -4.08 43.38 -3.40
N SER A 261 -4.24 44.64 -3.02
CA SER A 261 -4.64 45.71 -3.92
C SER A 261 -3.81 46.97 -3.67
N GLU A 262 -3.27 47.58 -4.74
CA GLU A 262 -2.42 48.78 -4.67
C GLU A 262 -1.25 48.61 -3.67
N SER A 263 -0.71 47.39 -3.54
CA SER A 263 0.23 47.01 -2.48
C SER A 263 1.60 46.57 -3.03
N GLN A 264 2.65 46.82 -2.24
CA GLN A 264 4.04 46.56 -2.62
C GLN A 264 4.90 46.08 -1.43
N ASN A 265 6.02 45.43 -1.69
CA ASN A 265 6.95 44.92 -0.67
C ASN A 265 6.29 43.98 0.36
N CYS A 266 5.19 43.31 0.01
CA CYS A 266 4.60 42.30 0.85
C CYS A 266 5.31 40.96 0.67
N LEU A 267 5.40 40.18 1.74
CA LEU A 267 5.96 38.84 1.77
C LEU A 267 4.88 37.85 2.18
N VAL A 268 4.64 36.83 1.35
CA VAL A 268 3.82 35.67 1.70
C VAL A 268 4.69 34.44 1.61
N THR A 269 4.92 33.76 2.74
CA THR A 269 5.86 32.64 2.79
C THR A 269 5.45 31.55 3.77
N ASP A 270 5.87 30.31 3.50
CA ASP A 270 5.59 29.13 4.34
C ASP A 270 4.09 28.90 4.60
N CYS A 271 3.20 29.46 3.77
CA CYS A 271 1.76 29.38 3.97
C CYS A 271 1.14 28.19 3.24
N VAL A 272 0.07 27.63 3.82
CA VAL A 272 -0.79 26.63 3.16
C VAL A 272 -2.05 27.34 2.67
N ILE A 273 -2.25 27.40 1.37
CA ILE A 273 -3.35 28.11 0.72
C ILE A 273 -4.22 27.08 0.00
N GLN A 274 -5.36 26.72 0.59
CA GLN A 274 -6.12 25.56 0.13
C GLN A 274 -7.64 25.70 0.13
N ASN A 275 -8.30 25.05 -0.83
CA ASN A 275 -9.77 24.97 -0.90
C ASN A 275 -10.44 26.36 -0.92
N ASN A 276 -9.87 27.31 -1.67
CA ASN A 276 -10.44 28.64 -1.87
C ASN A 276 -10.89 28.81 -3.32
N ASN A 277 -11.76 29.79 -3.58
CA ASN A 277 -12.08 30.14 -4.98
C ASN A 277 -10.84 30.73 -5.68
N HIS A 278 -10.22 31.76 -5.11
CA HIS A 278 -8.89 32.22 -5.47
C HIS A 278 -7.91 31.99 -4.32
N GLY A 279 -6.72 31.43 -4.59
CA GLY A 279 -5.66 31.35 -3.58
C GLY A 279 -5.14 32.73 -3.24
N ILE A 280 -4.52 33.39 -4.22
CA ILE A 280 -4.09 34.79 -4.13
C ILE A 280 -4.73 35.61 -5.25
N GLN A 281 -5.30 36.75 -4.90
CA GLN A 281 -5.81 37.73 -5.85
C GLN A 281 -4.96 38.99 -5.78
N LEU A 282 -4.49 39.48 -6.93
CA LEU A 282 -3.63 40.65 -7.04
C LEU A 282 -4.30 41.73 -7.89
N SER A 283 -4.21 42.99 -7.45
CA SER A 283 -4.63 44.12 -8.29
C SER A 283 -3.74 45.35 -8.15
N ASN A 284 -3.20 45.86 -9.26
CA ASN A 284 -2.27 47.00 -9.27
C ASN A 284 -1.12 46.84 -8.25
N CYS A 285 -0.58 45.63 -8.13
CA CYS A 285 0.48 45.26 -7.18
C CYS A 285 1.81 44.99 -7.88
N HIS A 286 2.92 45.32 -7.23
CA HIS A 286 4.28 45.07 -7.72
C HIS A 286 5.27 44.87 -6.56
N ASP A 287 6.45 44.31 -6.84
CA ASP A 287 7.54 44.12 -5.87
C ASP A 287 7.15 43.31 -4.62
N ASN A 288 6.15 42.43 -4.72
CA ASN A 288 5.80 41.48 -3.66
C ASN A 288 6.52 40.14 -3.88
N GLN A 289 6.71 39.39 -2.81
CA GLN A 289 7.41 38.10 -2.80
C GLN A 289 6.51 36.99 -2.29
N PHE A 290 6.44 35.89 -3.05
CA PHE A 290 5.65 34.70 -2.75
C PHE A 290 6.54 33.47 -2.92
N TYR A 291 7.01 32.85 -1.85
CA TYR A 291 7.83 31.64 -1.96
C TYR A 291 7.60 30.71 -0.78
N HIS A 292 7.87 29.42 -0.97
CA HIS A 292 7.65 28.36 0.02
C HIS A 292 6.19 28.16 0.44
N ASN A 293 5.24 28.61 -0.38
CA ASN A 293 3.82 28.41 -0.13
C ASN A 293 3.32 27.12 -0.82
N ASN A 294 2.28 26.53 -0.23
CA ASN A 294 1.64 25.33 -0.72
C ASN A 294 0.23 25.64 -1.22
N PHE A 295 0.03 25.55 -2.54
CA PHE A 295 -1.26 25.76 -3.16
C PHE A 295 -1.97 24.43 -3.43
N PHE A 296 -3.15 24.23 -2.81
CA PHE A 296 -3.94 23.00 -2.97
C PHE A 296 -5.41 23.27 -3.28
N ASN A 297 -5.98 22.60 -4.28
CA ASN A 297 -7.42 22.53 -4.54
C ASN A 297 -8.12 23.90 -4.52
N ASN A 298 -7.42 24.94 -4.98
CA ASN A 298 -8.04 26.24 -5.21
C ASN A 298 -8.66 26.22 -6.61
N VAL A 299 -9.80 26.89 -6.82
CA VAL A 299 -10.40 26.95 -8.17
C VAL A 299 -9.44 27.66 -9.14
N LEU A 300 -8.78 28.71 -8.66
CA LEU A 300 -7.63 29.34 -9.30
C LEU A 300 -6.56 29.61 -8.23
N HIS A 301 -5.33 29.14 -8.42
CA HIS A 301 -4.26 29.39 -7.45
C HIS A 301 -3.94 30.88 -7.32
N VAL A 302 -3.83 31.57 -8.47
CA VAL A 302 -3.54 33.00 -8.51
C VAL A 302 -4.41 33.66 -9.58
N SER A 303 -4.94 34.84 -9.28
CA SER A 303 -5.60 35.71 -10.25
C SER A 303 -5.01 37.13 -10.16
N SER A 304 -4.92 37.81 -11.31
CA SER A 304 -4.53 39.22 -11.37
C SER A 304 -5.53 40.06 -12.14
N PHE A 305 -5.68 41.32 -11.71
CA PHE A 305 -6.51 42.32 -12.36
C PHE A 305 -5.76 43.64 -12.43
N PHE A 306 -5.72 44.26 -13.62
CA PHE A 306 -5.13 45.60 -13.84
C PHE A 306 -3.63 45.69 -13.50
N ASN A 307 -2.79 46.18 -14.43
CA ASN A 307 -1.37 46.59 -14.27
C ASN A 307 -0.54 45.89 -13.16
N THR A 308 -0.69 44.58 -12.97
CA THR A 308 0.04 43.82 -11.96
C THR A 308 1.29 43.29 -12.64
N SER A 309 2.47 43.69 -12.18
CA SER A 309 3.73 43.27 -12.82
C SER A 309 4.85 43.23 -11.80
N SER A 310 5.86 42.41 -12.05
CA SER A 310 7.10 42.39 -11.26
C SER A 310 6.96 41.88 -9.81
N ASN A 311 6.12 40.87 -9.56
CA ASN A 311 6.19 40.12 -8.30
C ASN A 311 7.10 38.90 -8.46
N ALA A 312 7.81 38.53 -7.39
CA ALA A 312 8.66 37.35 -7.35
C ALA A 312 7.88 36.17 -6.77
N TRP A 313 7.95 35.02 -7.45
CA TRP A 313 7.28 33.78 -7.05
C TRP A 313 8.26 32.70 -6.59
N ASP A 314 9.50 33.11 -6.34
CA ASP A 314 10.58 32.30 -5.83
C ASP A 314 11.60 33.21 -5.12
N ASN A 315 12.48 32.62 -4.33
CA ASN A 315 13.59 33.34 -3.67
C ASN A 315 14.91 33.27 -4.45
N GLY A 316 14.85 32.92 -5.74
CA GLY A 316 16.01 32.68 -6.60
C GLY A 316 16.70 31.31 -6.43
N ILE A 317 16.25 30.48 -5.50
CA ILE A 317 16.73 29.09 -5.31
C ILE A 317 15.56 28.10 -5.34
N THR A 318 14.45 28.48 -4.71
CA THR A 318 13.26 27.64 -4.47
C THR A 318 12.00 28.51 -4.52
N GLY A 319 10.92 27.92 -5.01
CA GLY A 319 9.64 28.58 -5.27
C GLY A 319 8.51 28.05 -4.40
N ASN A 320 7.33 27.91 -5.00
CA ASN A 320 6.12 27.42 -4.36
C ASN A 320 5.78 26.01 -4.85
N TYR A 321 4.94 25.32 -4.10
CA TYR A 321 4.31 24.07 -4.53
C TYR A 321 2.94 24.33 -5.14
N TRP A 322 2.68 23.70 -6.29
CA TRP A 322 1.44 23.83 -7.06
C TRP A 322 0.87 22.44 -7.31
N ASP A 323 -0.31 22.12 -6.77
CA ASP A 323 -0.88 20.77 -6.90
C ASP A 323 -1.35 20.44 -8.34
N ASP A 324 -1.60 21.46 -9.16
CA ASP A 324 -1.90 21.32 -10.59
C ASP A 324 -0.65 21.21 -11.49
N TYR A 325 0.56 21.30 -10.92
CA TYR A 325 1.80 21.40 -11.69
C TYR A 325 1.95 20.28 -12.72
N ARG A 326 1.76 19.01 -12.32
CA ARG A 326 1.92 17.85 -13.23
C ARG A 326 0.88 17.82 -14.35
N LEU A 327 -0.32 18.33 -14.08
CA LEU A 327 -1.36 18.42 -15.09
C LEU A 327 -0.99 19.49 -16.14
N SER A 328 -0.44 20.61 -15.68
CA SER A 328 0.00 21.72 -16.54
C SER A 328 1.29 21.40 -17.32
N TYR A 329 2.20 20.62 -16.73
CA TYR A 329 3.52 20.32 -17.30
C TYR A 329 3.85 18.82 -17.26
N PRO A 330 3.14 17.96 -18.01
CA PRO A 330 3.28 16.50 -17.93
C PRO A 330 4.65 15.97 -18.41
N GLY A 331 5.44 16.79 -19.11
CA GLY A 331 6.79 16.45 -19.57
C GLY A 331 7.93 17.03 -18.71
N ALA A 332 7.61 17.74 -17.63
CA ALA A 332 8.63 18.28 -16.74
C ALA A 332 9.31 17.16 -15.94
N THR A 333 10.60 17.33 -15.65
CA THR A 333 11.39 16.39 -14.85
C THR A 333 11.92 17.08 -13.59
N VAL A 334 12.16 16.29 -12.55
CA VAL A 334 12.77 16.78 -11.30
C VAL A 334 14.22 17.20 -11.57
N ILE A 335 14.67 18.28 -10.93
CA ILE A 335 16.10 18.63 -10.81
C ILE A 335 16.63 17.97 -9.52
N PRO A 336 17.46 16.93 -9.61
CA PRO A 336 17.89 16.13 -8.44
C PRO A 336 18.77 16.86 -7.43
N THR A 337 19.15 18.11 -7.66
CA THR A 337 20.02 18.86 -6.72
C THR A 337 19.24 19.86 -5.89
N THR A 338 18.04 20.23 -6.32
CA THR A 338 17.25 21.31 -5.72
C THR A 338 15.87 20.85 -5.24
N GLY A 339 15.39 19.66 -5.64
CA GLY A 339 14.03 19.22 -5.33
C GLY A 339 12.95 20.07 -6.01
N THR A 340 13.30 20.73 -7.12
CA THR A 340 12.41 21.58 -7.91
C THR A 340 12.15 20.96 -9.28
N TRP A 341 11.10 21.42 -9.95
CA TRP A 341 10.91 21.11 -11.36
C TRP A 341 11.92 21.82 -12.25
N ASN A 342 12.20 21.23 -13.41
CA ASN A 342 13.03 21.83 -14.44
C ASN A 342 12.30 22.84 -15.35
N THR A 343 10.98 22.94 -15.22
CA THR A 343 10.15 23.82 -16.03
C THR A 343 9.53 24.88 -15.10
N PRO A 344 9.71 26.18 -15.39
CA PRO A 344 9.07 27.24 -14.62
C PRO A 344 7.54 27.14 -14.66
N TYR A 345 6.89 27.46 -13.54
CA TYR A 345 5.44 27.55 -13.45
C TYR A 345 4.99 28.96 -13.82
N LEU A 346 4.18 29.08 -14.87
CA LEU A 346 3.68 30.35 -15.37
C LEU A 346 2.46 30.78 -14.54
N VAL A 347 2.72 31.51 -13.44
CA VAL A 347 1.68 31.97 -12.51
C VAL A 347 0.64 32.84 -13.20
N ILE A 348 1.09 33.85 -13.95
CA ILE A 348 0.23 34.69 -14.80
C ILE A 348 0.89 34.85 -16.18
N PRO A 349 0.41 34.16 -17.22
CA PRO A 349 1.08 34.09 -18.53
C PRO A 349 1.32 35.42 -19.25
N SER A 350 0.58 36.50 -18.93
CA SER A 350 0.69 37.80 -19.60
C SER A 350 1.61 38.81 -18.92
N ASP A 351 2.06 38.55 -17.67
CA ASP A 351 2.50 39.61 -16.76
C ASP A 351 3.93 39.41 -16.20
N ASN A 352 4.75 38.55 -16.81
CA ASN A 352 6.10 38.17 -16.32
C ASN A 352 6.12 37.68 -14.86
N ASN A 353 5.00 37.15 -14.36
CA ASN A 353 4.91 36.52 -13.05
C ASN A 353 5.14 35.01 -13.25
N THR A 354 6.32 34.55 -12.89
CA THR A 354 6.76 33.17 -13.10
C THR A 354 7.49 32.71 -11.85
N ASP A 355 7.14 31.51 -11.40
CA ASP A 355 7.92 30.78 -10.42
C ASP A 355 8.96 29.96 -11.19
N HIS A 356 10.23 30.33 -11.06
CA HIS A 356 11.32 29.69 -11.78
C HIS A 356 11.81 28.41 -11.10
N HIS A 357 11.43 28.21 -9.85
CA HIS A 357 11.89 27.11 -9.02
C HIS A 357 10.74 26.38 -8.31
N PRO A 358 9.67 25.97 -9.03
CA PRO A 358 8.51 25.39 -8.39
C PRO A 358 8.86 24.03 -7.77
N TRP A 359 8.35 23.79 -6.56
CA TRP A 359 8.69 22.60 -5.81
C TRP A 359 7.99 21.34 -6.30
N VAL A 360 8.69 20.22 -6.18
CA VAL A 360 8.16 18.87 -6.42
C VAL A 360 7.14 18.50 -5.36
N TYR A 361 7.39 18.94 -4.13
CA TYR A 361 6.65 18.59 -2.93
C TYR A 361 6.19 19.80 -2.14
N PRO A 362 5.12 19.67 -1.35
CA PRO A 362 4.71 20.75 -0.48
C PRO A 362 5.83 21.18 0.47
N SER A 363 6.06 22.48 0.56
CA SER A 363 6.83 23.16 1.60
C SER A 363 6.61 22.57 2.98
N GLY A 364 7.69 22.38 3.73
CA GLY A 364 7.63 21.88 5.10
C GLY A 364 7.36 20.38 5.23
N VAL A 365 7.09 19.67 4.12
CA VAL A 365 7.11 18.21 4.10
C VAL A 365 8.54 17.75 3.87
N ILE A 366 9.08 17.00 4.85
CA ILE A 366 10.40 16.37 4.76
C ILE A 366 10.17 14.87 4.81
N ASP A 367 10.52 14.17 3.73
CA ASP A 367 10.71 12.73 3.80
C ASP A 367 12.14 12.43 4.22
N THR A 368 12.28 11.59 5.24
CA THR A 368 13.58 11.18 5.80
C THR A 368 13.78 9.67 5.74
N LEU A 369 12.78 8.92 5.26
CA LEU A 369 12.85 7.47 5.19
C LEU A 369 13.31 7.07 3.79
N PRO A 370 14.35 6.24 3.68
CA PRO A 370 14.77 5.74 2.37
C PRO A 370 13.81 4.68 1.84
N PRO A 371 13.77 4.50 0.50
CA PRO A 371 13.09 3.39 -0.12
C PRO A 371 13.47 2.06 0.50
N GLN A 372 12.48 1.20 0.70
CA GLN A 372 12.69 -0.18 1.10
C GLN A 372 12.94 -1.01 -0.15
N VAL A 373 14.14 -1.59 -0.25
CA VAL A 373 14.55 -2.48 -1.34
C VAL A 373 14.73 -3.88 -0.79
N THR A 374 14.38 -4.90 -1.57
CA THR A 374 14.60 -6.31 -1.22
C THR A 374 14.98 -7.09 -2.47
N VAL A 375 16.17 -7.69 -2.48
CA VAL A 375 16.62 -8.63 -3.52
C VAL A 375 15.92 -9.96 -3.30
N LEU A 376 15.27 -10.49 -4.35
CA LEU A 376 14.56 -11.77 -4.27
C LEU A 376 15.30 -12.91 -4.98
N TYR A 377 16.00 -12.60 -6.08
CA TYR A 377 16.75 -13.61 -6.83
C TYR A 377 17.80 -12.96 -7.74
N PRO A 378 19.01 -13.54 -7.86
CA PRO A 378 19.57 -14.55 -6.95
C PRO A 378 19.80 -13.97 -5.54
N ASN A 379 19.52 -14.75 -4.50
CA ASN A 379 19.59 -14.27 -3.12
C ASN A 379 20.46 -15.16 -2.20
N GLY A 380 21.07 -16.23 -2.73
CA GLY A 380 22.13 -16.98 -2.09
C GLY A 380 22.01 -18.50 -2.23
N GLY A 381 23.15 -19.14 -2.49
CA GLY A 381 23.29 -20.59 -2.62
C GLY A 381 22.83 -21.17 -3.95
N GLU A 382 22.27 -20.37 -4.86
CA GLU A 382 21.90 -20.82 -6.19
C GLU A 382 23.13 -21.04 -7.07
N VAL A 383 23.00 -21.92 -8.05
CA VAL A 383 23.96 -22.04 -9.16
C VAL A 383 23.23 -21.63 -10.43
N VAL A 384 23.62 -20.50 -11.01
CA VAL A 384 22.97 -19.89 -12.17
C VAL A 384 23.84 -20.02 -13.42
N HIS A 385 23.20 -20.04 -14.59
CA HIS A 385 23.86 -20.16 -15.89
C HIS A 385 23.03 -19.50 -16.99
N GLY A 386 23.67 -19.06 -18.07
CA GLY A 386 22.98 -18.46 -19.21
C GLY A 386 22.30 -17.13 -18.91
N GLU A 387 21.12 -16.91 -19.47
CA GLU A 387 20.29 -15.74 -19.15
C GLU A 387 19.41 -16.00 -17.92
N ILE A 388 19.51 -15.13 -16.93
CA ILE A 388 18.68 -15.17 -15.73
C ILE A 388 17.91 -13.87 -15.53
N MET A 389 16.85 -13.93 -14.73
CA MET A 389 16.07 -12.78 -14.35
C MET A 389 16.39 -12.39 -12.92
N ILE A 390 17.14 -11.31 -12.71
CA ILE A 390 17.29 -10.69 -11.39
C ILE A 390 15.92 -10.15 -10.97
N GLN A 391 15.49 -10.38 -9.73
CA GLN A 391 14.18 -9.99 -9.21
C GLN A 391 14.31 -9.23 -7.89
N TRP A 392 13.44 -8.25 -7.68
CA TRP A 392 13.41 -7.43 -6.48
C TRP A 392 12.03 -6.85 -6.17
N ILE A 393 11.89 -6.32 -4.96
CA ILE A 393 10.82 -5.40 -4.57
C ILE A 393 11.47 -4.08 -4.16
N ALA A 394 10.95 -2.96 -4.65
CA ALA A 394 11.34 -1.64 -4.18
C ALA A 394 10.06 -0.82 -3.96
N THR A 395 9.89 -0.29 -2.76
CA THR A 395 8.71 0.49 -2.34
C THR A 395 9.15 1.62 -1.43
N ASP A 396 8.36 2.68 -1.37
CA ASP A 396 8.62 3.81 -0.50
C ASP A 396 7.32 4.25 0.18
N ASP A 397 7.41 4.91 1.34
CA ASP A 397 6.23 5.36 2.07
C ASP A 397 5.68 6.70 1.57
N PHE A 398 6.50 7.53 0.92
CA PHE A 398 6.08 8.81 0.35
C PHE A 398 6.11 8.82 -1.19
N THR A 399 7.17 8.29 -1.79
CA THR A 399 7.41 8.28 -3.23
C THR A 399 6.66 7.15 -3.91
N THR A 400 5.63 7.48 -4.68
CA THR A 400 4.83 6.48 -5.39
C THR A 400 5.46 5.97 -6.69
N ASP A 401 6.46 6.66 -7.25
CA ASP A 401 7.12 6.29 -8.50
C ASP A 401 8.65 6.32 -8.37
N LEU A 402 9.28 5.14 -8.34
CA LEU A 402 10.73 4.97 -8.31
C LEU A 402 11.34 4.72 -9.70
N ASN A 403 10.57 4.87 -10.78
CA ASN A 403 11.05 4.61 -12.14
C ASN A 403 12.20 5.54 -12.54
N GLY A 404 13.17 5.00 -13.28
CA GLY A 404 14.33 5.76 -13.78
C GLY A 404 15.43 6.01 -12.75
N SER A 405 15.27 5.52 -11.51
CA SER A 405 16.20 5.76 -10.41
C SER A 405 17.02 4.52 -10.00
N LEU A 406 16.66 3.33 -10.47
CA LEU A 406 17.29 2.08 -10.01
C LEU A 406 18.71 1.91 -10.58
N LEU A 407 19.59 1.44 -9.71
CA LEU A 407 20.97 1.04 -9.98
C LEU A 407 21.14 -0.44 -9.59
N LEU A 408 21.63 -1.24 -10.53
CA LEU A 408 21.90 -2.67 -10.35
C LEU A 408 23.40 -2.92 -10.53
N GLU A 409 24.00 -3.62 -9.58
CA GLU A 409 25.41 -3.99 -9.58
C GLU A 409 25.58 -5.46 -9.22
N TYR A 410 26.68 -6.06 -9.66
CA TYR A 410 27.12 -7.37 -9.19
C TYR A 410 28.52 -7.31 -8.61
N SER A 411 28.80 -8.17 -7.65
CA SER A 411 30.15 -8.47 -7.17
C SER A 411 30.48 -9.91 -7.55
N ALA A 412 31.75 -10.19 -7.89
CA ALA A 412 32.25 -11.56 -8.11
C ALA A 412 33.17 -12.07 -6.98
N ASP A 413 33.40 -11.24 -5.96
CA ASP A 413 34.39 -11.47 -4.90
C ASP A 413 33.81 -11.24 -3.50
N ASN A 414 32.54 -11.61 -3.31
CA ASN A 414 31.81 -11.52 -2.04
C ASN A 414 31.74 -10.09 -1.45
N GLY A 415 31.55 -9.10 -2.31
CA GLY A 415 31.25 -7.71 -1.96
C GLY A 415 32.47 -6.80 -1.84
N ASN A 416 33.67 -7.26 -2.23
CA ASN A 416 34.88 -6.44 -2.17
C ASN A 416 34.97 -5.46 -3.35
N ASN A 417 34.52 -5.87 -4.54
CA ASN A 417 34.44 -5.03 -5.73
C ASN A 417 33.08 -5.16 -6.42
N TRP A 418 32.50 -4.03 -6.79
CA TRP A 418 31.20 -3.94 -7.45
C TRP A 418 31.33 -3.48 -8.90
N HIS A 419 30.55 -4.11 -9.76
CA HIS A 419 30.50 -3.87 -11.20
C HIS A 419 29.07 -3.51 -11.62
N LEU A 420 28.94 -2.41 -12.35
CA LEU A 420 27.65 -1.93 -12.85
C LEU A 420 27.03 -2.92 -13.86
N LEU A 421 25.79 -3.34 -13.61
CA LEU A 421 24.94 -4.03 -14.60
C LEU A 421 24.08 -3.03 -15.37
N ALA A 422 23.36 -2.19 -14.64
CA ALA A 422 22.43 -1.23 -15.22
C ALA A 422 22.23 -0.03 -14.29
N SER A 423 21.96 1.13 -14.87
CA SER A 423 21.60 2.36 -14.13
C SER A 423 20.36 2.99 -14.76
N HIS A 424 19.71 3.88 -14.01
CA HIS A 424 18.51 4.60 -14.43
C HIS A 424 17.39 3.68 -14.91
N GLN A 425 17.22 2.53 -14.23
CA GLN A 425 16.21 1.55 -14.61
C GLN A 425 14.85 1.91 -14.01
N ASN A 426 13.79 1.47 -14.69
CA ASN A 426 12.43 1.51 -14.15
C ASN A 426 12.26 0.43 -13.08
N ASN A 427 11.40 0.69 -12.09
CA ASN A 427 11.08 -0.23 -11.02
C ASN A 427 10.08 -1.31 -11.50
N THR A 428 10.49 -2.14 -12.46
CA THR A 428 9.68 -3.22 -13.04
C THR A 428 9.67 -4.49 -12.18
N GLY A 429 10.49 -4.54 -11.13
CA GLY A 429 10.69 -5.71 -10.28
C GLY A 429 11.60 -6.79 -10.88
N PHE A 430 12.13 -6.59 -12.10
CA PHE A 430 13.05 -7.54 -12.72
C PHE A 430 14.00 -6.94 -13.77
N TYR A 431 15.14 -7.61 -13.97
CA TYR A 431 16.15 -7.31 -14.99
C TYR A 431 16.72 -8.61 -15.58
N ILE A 432 16.83 -8.71 -16.90
CA ILE A 432 17.39 -9.89 -17.57
C ILE A 432 18.92 -9.71 -17.68
N TRP A 433 19.66 -10.62 -17.07
CA TRP A 433 21.11 -10.62 -17.06
C TRP A 433 21.68 -11.85 -17.77
N ASN A 434 22.53 -11.63 -18.76
CA ASN A 434 23.29 -12.69 -19.42
C ASN A 434 24.59 -12.98 -18.66
N THR A 435 24.58 -14.06 -17.87
CA THR A 435 25.72 -14.47 -17.03
C THR A 435 26.89 -15.06 -17.82
N THR A 436 26.72 -15.38 -19.11
CA THR A 436 27.83 -15.86 -19.96
C THR A 436 28.88 -14.78 -20.25
N LEU A 437 28.55 -13.51 -19.97
CA LEU A 437 29.44 -12.36 -20.15
C LEU A 437 30.37 -12.11 -18.96
N VAL A 438 30.25 -12.89 -17.89
CA VAL A 438 31.10 -12.81 -16.69
C VAL A 438 31.77 -14.16 -16.42
N PRO A 439 32.92 -14.19 -15.70
CA PRO A 439 33.58 -15.45 -15.34
C PRO A 439 32.69 -16.38 -14.51
N ASN A 440 33.03 -17.67 -14.49
CA ASN A 440 32.43 -18.60 -13.51
C ASN A 440 33.06 -18.38 -12.13
N GLY A 441 32.29 -18.59 -11.05
CA GLY A 441 32.77 -18.46 -9.68
C GLY A 441 31.66 -18.57 -8.63
N ASP A 442 32.03 -18.73 -7.36
CA ASP A 442 31.12 -19.09 -6.27
C ASP A 442 30.76 -17.92 -5.32
N PHE A 443 31.26 -16.72 -5.61
CA PHE A 443 31.21 -15.56 -4.70
C PHE A 443 30.41 -14.38 -5.27
N TYR A 444 29.40 -14.68 -6.09
CA TYR A 444 28.60 -13.65 -6.70
C TYR A 444 27.55 -13.08 -5.75
N LEU A 445 27.35 -11.77 -5.79
CA LEU A 445 26.28 -11.05 -5.09
C LEU A 445 25.64 -10.05 -6.05
N ILE A 446 24.34 -9.79 -5.90
CA ILE A 446 23.64 -8.69 -6.56
C ILE A 446 23.37 -7.59 -5.52
N SER A 447 23.56 -6.33 -5.93
CA SER A 447 23.15 -5.15 -5.18
C SER A 447 22.15 -4.36 -6.02
N ILE A 448 21.08 -3.91 -5.37
CA ILE A 448 20.08 -3.04 -5.97
C ILE A 448 19.93 -1.82 -5.07
N SER A 449 20.01 -0.65 -5.65
CA SER A 449 19.74 0.61 -4.95
C SER A 449 18.86 1.53 -5.77
N THR A 450 18.17 2.42 -5.08
CA THR A 450 17.29 3.44 -5.66
C THR A 450 17.28 4.65 -4.74
N LEU A 451 17.00 5.81 -5.31
CA LEU A 451 16.80 7.04 -4.59
C LEU A 451 15.34 7.46 -4.76
N ASP A 452 14.73 7.91 -3.68
CA ASP A 452 13.45 8.59 -3.74
C ASP A 452 13.61 10.01 -4.31
N GLU A 453 12.50 10.73 -4.51
CA GLU A 453 12.55 12.10 -5.01
C GLU A 453 13.02 13.12 -3.92
N PHE A 454 13.27 12.69 -2.68
CA PHE A 454 13.86 13.46 -1.57
C PHE A 454 15.35 13.16 -1.33
N PHE A 455 15.96 12.34 -2.19
CA PHE A 455 17.36 11.90 -2.15
C PHE A 455 17.73 10.97 -0.98
N ASN A 456 16.76 10.33 -0.34
CA ASN A 456 17.05 9.21 0.54
C ASN A 456 17.36 7.97 -0.33
N ILE A 457 18.39 7.23 0.06
CA ILE A 457 18.87 6.08 -0.71
C ILE A 457 18.47 4.79 0.00
N GLY A 458 17.66 4.00 -0.69
CA GLY A 458 17.33 2.63 -0.33
C GLY A 458 18.24 1.66 -1.08
N SER A 459 18.69 0.61 -0.39
CA SER A 459 19.49 -0.43 -1.05
C SER A 459 19.35 -1.78 -0.36
N ASP A 460 19.51 -2.84 -1.12
CA ASP A 460 19.64 -4.19 -0.60
C ASP A 460 20.66 -5.01 -1.43
N VAL A 461 21.23 -6.03 -0.78
CA VAL A 461 22.23 -6.93 -1.35
C VAL A 461 21.78 -8.37 -1.12
N SER A 462 22.09 -9.28 -2.04
CA SER A 462 21.83 -10.71 -1.86
C SER A 462 22.24 -11.20 -0.45
N ASP A 463 21.37 -11.95 0.22
CA ASP A 463 21.56 -12.42 1.61
C ASP A 463 22.80 -13.31 1.78
N SER A 464 23.19 -14.02 0.72
CA SER A 464 24.39 -14.85 0.67
C SER A 464 24.93 -14.98 -0.76
N PRO A 465 26.18 -15.44 -0.94
CA PRO A 465 26.74 -15.64 -2.27
C PRO A 465 26.00 -16.71 -3.07
N PHE A 466 25.86 -16.48 -4.36
CA PHE A 466 25.47 -17.49 -5.35
C PHE A 466 26.63 -17.78 -6.30
N SER A 467 26.51 -18.85 -7.07
CA SER A 467 27.54 -19.30 -8.01
C SER A 467 27.09 -19.12 -9.45
N ILE A 468 27.99 -18.68 -10.32
CA ILE A 468 27.81 -18.70 -11.78
C ILE A 468 28.60 -19.86 -12.34
N ASN A 469 27.92 -20.75 -13.04
CA ASN A 469 28.54 -21.88 -13.73
C ASN A 469 27.97 -22.04 -15.13
N ASN A 470 28.60 -21.36 -16.08
CA ASN A 470 28.31 -21.50 -17.51
C ASN A 470 29.01 -22.68 -18.17
N TYR A 471 29.70 -23.55 -17.41
CA TYR A 471 30.11 -24.83 -17.99
C TYR A 471 28.86 -25.64 -18.31
N PRO A 472 28.86 -26.41 -19.41
CA PRO A 472 27.72 -27.22 -19.79
C PRO A 472 27.32 -28.15 -18.64
N ALA A 473 26.11 -27.95 -18.15
CA ALA A 473 25.51 -28.79 -17.14
C ALA A 473 25.19 -30.15 -17.77
N VAL A 474 25.93 -31.20 -17.43
CA VAL A 474 25.55 -32.55 -17.87
C VAL A 474 25.59 -33.56 -16.73
N ALA A 475 24.40 -33.95 -16.28
CA ALA A 475 24.19 -35.29 -15.76
C ALA A 475 24.11 -36.23 -16.98
N PHE A 476 25.18 -36.96 -17.25
CA PHE A 476 25.20 -37.97 -18.32
C PHE A 476 24.50 -39.24 -17.81
N GLU A 477 23.37 -39.64 -18.41
CA GLU A 477 22.91 -41.03 -18.36
C GLU A 477 23.35 -41.73 -19.66
N ILE A 478 24.23 -42.72 -19.52
CA ILE A 478 24.59 -43.62 -20.62
C ILE A 478 23.36 -44.50 -20.91
N ASN A 479 22.80 -44.36 -22.11
CA ASN A 479 21.68 -45.17 -22.56
C ASN A 479 22.20 -46.39 -23.30
N GLY A 480 22.06 -47.57 -22.71
CA GLY A 480 22.50 -48.82 -23.32
C GLY A 480 22.19 -50.03 -22.45
N PRO A 481 22.45 -51.24 -22.95
CA PRO A 481 22.25 -52.46 -22.18
C PRO A 481 23.18 -52.50 -20.96
N SER A 482 22.77 -53.25 -19.94
CA SER A 482 23.58 -53.50 -18.72
C SER A 482 24.05 -54.96 -18.64
N GLN A 483 23.67 -55.80 -19.60
CA GLN A 483 24.02 -57.21 -19.67
C GLN A 483 24.18 -57.65 -21.14
N GLY A 484 25.12 -58.55 -21.42
CA GLY A 484 25.43 -58.99 -22.78
C GLY A 484 26.33 -60.21 -22.84
N GLY A 485 26.48 -60.75 -24.05
CA GLY A 485 27.40 -61.84 -24.33
C GLY A 485 28.76 -61.39 -24.80
N ASN A 486 29.77 -62.18 -24.47
CA ASN A 486 31.13 -61.99 -24.96
C ASN A 486 31.19 -62.03 -26.51
N GLY A 487 31.90 -61.10 -27.12
CA GLY A 487 32.10 -61.01 -28.56
C GLY A 487 30.92 -60.38 -29.34
N ILE A 488 29.86 -59.97 -28.64
CA ILE A 488 28.70 -59.29 -29.25
C ILE A 488 28.89 -57.76 -29.18
N PRO A 489 28.71 -57.03 -30.30
CA PRO A 489 28.70 -55.58 -30.30
C PRO A 489 27.42 -55.01 -29.69
N PHE A 490 27.56 -54.01 -28.82
CA PHE A 490 26.45 -53.29 -28.17
C PHE A 490 26.50 -51.80 -28.47
N ASN A 491 25.34 -51.19 -28.65
CA ASN A 491 25.20 -49.75 -28.87
C ASN A 491 24.92 -49.03 -27.55
N PHE A 492 25.65 -47.94 -27.31
CA PHE A 492 25.46 -47.01 -26.21
C PHE A 492 25.25 -45.63 -26.79
N SER A 493 24.33 -44.86 -26.21
CA SER A 493 24.11 -43.48 -26.59
C SER A 493 24.19 -42.52 -25.41
N VAL A 494 24.61 -41.30 -25.70
CA VAL A 494 24.67 -40.18 -24.76
C VAL A 494 24.12 -38.93 -25.44
N VAL A 495 23.49 -38.06 -24.67
CA VAL A 495 23.03 -36.76 -25.13
C VAL A 495 23.63 -35.71 -24.21
N ALA A 496 24.26 -34.69 -24.79
CA ALA A 496 24.60 -33.46 -24.11
C ALA A 496 23.91 -32.28 -24.83
N SER A 497 23.63 -31.22 -24.09
CA SER A 497 22.96 -30.02 -24.59
C SER A 497 23.90 -28.84 -24.43
N GLU A 498 24.29 -28.26 -25.56
CA GLU A 498 24.97 -26.96 -25.70
C GLU A 498 24.01 -25.94 -26.33
N PRO A 499 24.32 -24.63 -26.28
CA PRO A 499 23.62 -23.64 -27.09
C PRO A 499 23.51 -24.06 -28.58
N PRO A 500 22.43 -23.68 -29.29
CA PRO A 500 22.22 -24.10 -30.67
C PRO A 500 23.34 -23.60 -31.60
N GLY A 501 24.03 -24.54 -32.25
CA GLY A 501 25.09 -24.24 -33.23
C GLY A 501 26.49 -24.74 -32.87
N GLU A 502 26.66 -25.29 -31.66
CA GLU A 502 27.96 -25.77 -31.17
C GLU A 502 28.19 -27.28 -31.40
N GLU A 503 29.45 -27.64 -31.63
CA GLU A 503 29.92 -29.02 -31.86
C GLU A 503 30.33 -29.72 -30.55
N ILE A 504 29.85 -30.94 -30.31
CA ILE A 504 30.17 -31.72 -29.11
C ILE A 504 31.04 -32.94 -29.45
N TYR A 505 32.06 -33.20 -28.64
CA TYR A 505 32.90 -34.39 -28.73
C TYR A 505 32.81 -35.24 -27.45
N TYR A 506 32.85 -36.58 -27.55
CA TYR A 506 32.77 -37.51 -26.41
C TYR A 506 33.97 -38.45 -26.31
N MET A 507 34.41 -38.73 -25.09
CA MET A 507 35.45 -39.72 -24.78
C MET A 507 34.91 -40.78 -23.83
N TRP A 508 35.08 -42.06 -24.16
CA TRP A 508 34.54 -43.20 -23.44
C TRP A 508 35.65 -43.99 -22.74
N ASP A 509 35.40 -44.36 -21.49
CA ASP A 509 36.15 -45.36 -20.74
C ASP A 509 35.25 -46.60 -20.61
N TRP A 510 35.64 -47.68 -21.29
CA TRP A 510 34.81 -48.90 -21.42
C TRP A 510 34.94 -49.85 -20.22
N GLY A 511 35.73 -49.49 -19.22
CA GLY A 511 35.90 -50.26 -17.98
C GLY A 511 36.77 -51.51 -18.11
N ASP A 512 37.29 -51.82 -19.30
CA ASP A 512 38.20 -52.95 -19.60
C ASP A 512 39.68 -52.52 -19.72
N GLY A 513 39.97 -51.25 -19.42
CA GLY A 513 41.28 -50.62 -19.60
C GLY A 513 41.44 -49.89 -20.94
N ASN A 514 40.48 -50.01 -21.86
CA ASN A 514 40.47 -49.23 -23.10
C ASN A 514 39.69 -47.92 -22.92
N ILE A 515 40.34 -46.83 -23.30
CA ILE A 515 39.74 -45.49 -23.39
C ILE A 515 39.75 -45.09 -24.85
N SER A 516 38.63 -44.58 -25.36
CA SER A 516 38.52 -44.14 -26.75
C SER A 516 39.27 -42.83 -27.01
N ASP A 517 39.53 -42.54 -28.29
CA ASP A 517 39.76 -41.17 -28.73
C ASP A 517 38.47 -40.33 -28.57
N TRP A 518 38.58 -39.02 -28.81
CA TRP A 518 37.42 -38.13 -28.88
C TRP A 518 36.59 -38.41 -30.14
N TYR A 519 35.36 -38.89 -29.96
CA TYR A 519 34.38 -39.08 -31.02
C TYR A 519 33.57 -37.80 -31.23
N GLY A 520 33.40 -37.37 -32.48
CA GLY A 520 32.64 -36.18 -32.85
C GLY A 520 33.14 -35.56 -34.17
N PRO A 521 32.61 -34.38 -34.56
CA PRO A 521 31.60 -33.61 -33.84
C PRO A 521 30.19 -34.22 -33.90
N TYR A 522 29.39 -34.00 -32.86
CA TYR A 522 27.97 -34.32 -32.78
C TYR A 522 27.15 -33.05 -32.54
N ASP A 523 25.92 -33.04 -33.07
CA ASP A 523 24.98 -31.92 -32.87
C ASP A 523 24.46 -31.89 -31.42
N SER A 524 24.36 -30.68 -30.85
CA SER A 524 23.74 -30.45 -29.54
C SER A 524 22.33 -31.05 -29.45
N SER A 525 22.01 -31.65 -28.29
CA SER A 525 20.72 -32.29 -27.98
C SER A 525 20.34 -33.48 -28.86
N ILE A 526 21.23 -33.98 -29.72
CA ILE A 526 21.03 -35.18 -30.53
C ILE A 526 21.80 -36.37 -29.92
N PRO A 527 21.20 -37.57 -29.79
CA PRO A 527 21.90 -38.73 -29.23
C PRO A 527 23.09 -39.19 -30.08
N ALA A 528 24.30 -39.11 -29.51
CA ALA A 528 25.51 -39.68 -30.08
C ALA A 528 25.57 -41.18 -29.72
N THR A 529 25.51 -42.06 -30.73
CA THR A 529 25.54 -43.53 -30.53
C THR A 529 26.90 -44.11 -30.93
N VAL A 530 27.48 -44.94 -30.05
CA VAL A 530 28.75 -45.64 -30.25
C VAL A 530 28.57 -47.13 -30.01
N THR A 531 29.26 -47.96 -30.79
CA THR A 531 29.24 -49.42 -30.65
C THR A 531 30.53 -49.93 -30.01
N TYR A 532 30.43 -50.83 -29.02
CA TYR A 532 31.58 -51.47 -28.39
C TYR A 532 31.36 -52.97 -28.13
N THR A 533 32.45 -53.74 -28.11
CA THR A 533 32.44 -55.20 -27.91
C THR A 533 33.47 -55.58 -26.85
N TRP A 534 33.06 -56.38 -25.87
CA TRP A 534 33.97 -56.95 -24.86
C TRP A 534 34.38 -58.37 -25.23
N ALA A 535 35.66 -58.68 -25.02
CA ALA A 535 36.27 -59.98 -25.36
C ALA A 535 36.32 -60.98 -24.19
N THR A 536 36.01 -60.53 -22.97
CA THR A 536 36.08 -61.35 -21.76
C THR A 536 34.86 -61.17 -20.89
N ASP A 537 34.57 -62.20 -20.11
CA ASP A 537 33.44 -62.22 -19.19
C ASP A 537 33.81 -61.50 -17.90
N ALA A 538 33.12 -60.40 -17.60
CA ALA A 538 33.34 -59.59 -16.41
C ALA A 538 32.22 -58.56 -16.24
N ASN A 539 32.26 -57.84 -15.11
CA ASN A 539 31.49 -56.63 -14.91
C ASN A 539 32.38 -55.42 -15.23
N TYR A 540 31.99 -54.63 -16.22
CA TYR A 540 32.69 -53.43 -16.65
C TYR A 540 32.01 -52.18 -16.12
N SER A 541 32.79 -51.25 -15.58
CA SER A 541 32.32 -49.96 -15.09
C SER A 541 32.62 -48.88 -16.13
N MET A 542 31.64 -48.55 -16.94
CA MET A 542 31.79 -47.62 -18.05
C MET A 542 31.47 -46.18 -17.63
N ARG A 543 32.11 -45.22 -18.27
CA ARG A 543 31.83 -43.79 -18.10
C ARG A 543 32.20 -42.99 -19.35
N VAL A 544 31.60 -41.82 -19.50
CA VAL A 544 31.80 -40.92 -20.64
C VAL A 544 32.04 -39.49 -20.15
N LYS A 545 32.83 -38.70 -20.87
CA LYS A 545 32.92 -37.24 -20.71
C LYS A 545 32.83 -36.55 -22.05
N ALA A 546 32.47 -35.27 -22.05
CA ALA A 546 32.33 -34.46 -23.25
C ALA A 546 33.34 -33.30 -23.29
N LYS A 547 33.51 -32.68 -24.46
CA LYS A 547 34.16 -31.37 -24.61
C LYS A 547 33.54 -30.58 -25.76
N ASP A 548 33.69 -29.27 -25.72
CA ASP A 548 33.35 -28.35 -26.82
C ASP A 548 34.47 -28.25 -27.88
N ALA A 549 34.24 -27.42 -28.91
CA ALA A 549 35.20 -27.15 -29.99
C ALA A 549 36.45 -26.39 -29.50
N GLU A 550 36.31 -25.61 -28.43
CA GLU A 550 37.36 -24.84 -27.75
C GLU A 550 38.23 -25.71 -26.84
N GLY A 551 37.83 -26.97 -26.61
CA GLY A 551 38.58 -27.98 -25.87
C GLY A 551 38.30 -27.99 -24.37
N VAL A 552 37.25 -27.34 -23.90
CA VAL A 552 36.81 -27.36 -22.50
C VAL A 552 36.11 -28.68 -22.22
N GLU A 553 36.65 -29.46 -21.28
CA GLU A 553 36.15 -30.80 -20.98
C GLU A 553 35.22 -30.82 -19.76
N THR A 554 34.23 -31.71 -19.76
CA THR A 554 33.41 -32.03 -18.59
C THR A 554 34.13 -32.99 -17.63
N ASN A 555 33.64 -33.10 -16.40
CA ASN A 555 33.91 -34.26 -15.56
C ASN A 555 33.35 -35.55 -16.19
N TRP A 556 33.84 -36.70 -15.75
CA TRP A 556 33.30 -38.01 -16.13
C TRP A 556 31.88 -38.21 -15.59
N SER A 557 31.05 -38.94 -16.35
CA SER A 557 29.71 -39.37 -15.97
C SER A 557 29.68 -40.24 -14.71
N ALA A 558 28.47 -40.46 -14.18
CA ALA A 558 28.21 -41.58 -13.30
C ALA A 558 28.55 -42.92 -14.01
N ILE A 559 28.84 -43.95 -13.21
CA ILE A 559 29.22 -45.28 -13.72
C ILE A 559 27.99 -46.00 -14.29
N HIS A 560 28.09 -46.48 -15.52
CA HIS A 560 27.18 -47.45 -16.13
C HIS A 560 27.79 -48.85 -16.06
N VAL A 561 27.09 -49.80 -15.43
CA VAL A 561 27.60 -51.17 -15.27
C VAL A 561 27.16 -52.04 -16.43
N MET A 562 28.12 -52.70 -17.09
CA MET A 562 27.87 -53.69 -18.14
C MET A 562 28.37 -55.07 -17.67
N VAL A 563 27.49 -56.06 -17.62
CA VAL A 563 27.83 -57.45 -17.28
C VAL A 563 27.98 -58.26 -18.56
N ILE A 564 29.17 -58.80 -18.81
CA ILE A 564 29.45 -59.69 -19.94
C ILE A 564 29.66 -61.10 -19.40
N ALA A 565 28.93 -62.05 -19.96
CA ALA A 565 29.02 -63.46 -19.56
C ALA A 565 29.04 -64.38 -20.80
N GLU A 566 29.59 -65.57 -20.61
CA GLU A 566 29.63 -66.63 -21.60
C GLU A 566 28.21 -66.90 -22.12
N GLN A 567 28.04 -66.81 -23.44
CA GLN A 567 26.80 -67.24 -24.08
C GLN A 567 26.87 -68.75 -24.30
N VAL A 568 25.82 -69.45 -23.86
CA VAL A 568 25.64 -70.88 -24.19
C VAL A 568 25.36 -70.99 -25.69
N ASN A 569 26.41 -71.26 -26.48
CA ASN A 569 26.31 -71.42 -27.93
C ASN A 569 26.06 -72.90 -28.30
N PHE A 570 24.94 -73.17 -28.95
CA PHE A 570 24.65 -74.48 -29.55
C PHE A 570 25.05 -74.48 -31.03
N SER A 571 25.80 -75.49 -31.48
CA SER A 571 26.18 -75.66 -32.90
C SER A 571 25.84 -77.08 -33.41
N ASN A 572 25.60 -77.20 -34.72
CA ASN A 572 25.13 -78.41 -35.44
C ASN A 572 23.68 -78.86 -35.17
N THR A 573 22.70 -77.98 -35.44
CA THR A 573 21.27 -78.33 -35.39
C THR A 573 20.61 -78.27 -36.77
N ARG A 574 19.82 -79.30 -37.09
CA ARG A 574 18.93 -79.38 -38.26
C ARG A 574 17.46 -79.36 -37.81
N LEU A 575 16.59 -78.79 -38.66
CA LEU A 575 15.20 -78.42 -38.37
C LEU A 575 14.35 -79.51 -37.68
N GLY A 576 13.72 -79.14 -36.56
CA GLY A 576 12.69 -79.87 -35.84
C GLY A 576 12.39 -79.17 -34.50
N HIS A 577 11.36 -78.31 -34.47
CA HIS A 577 11.07 -77.36 -33.39
C HIS A 577 10.05 -77.91 -32.38
N ILE A 578 10.20 -77.54 -31.11
CA ILE A 578 9.17 -77.69 -30.05
C ILE A 578 8.49 -76.33 -29.85
N TYR A 579 7.15 -76.31 -29.75
CA TYR A 579 6.35 -75.09 -29.64
C TYR A 579 5.50 -75.08 -28.37
N PHE A 580 5.31 -73.90 -27.79
CA PHE A 580 4.26 -73.62 -26.82
C PHE A 580 3.34 -72.52 -27.38
N LYS A 581 2.04 -72.77 -27.37
CA LYS A 581 1.06 -71.84 -27.94
C LYS A 581 0.20 -71.22 -26.84
N LEU A 582 0.50 -69.97 -26.41
CA LEU A 582 -0.26 -69.23 -25.39
C LEU A 582 -1.01 -67.99 -25.94
N PHE A 583 -2.25 -68.09 -26.39
CA PHE A 583 -2.90 -66.94 -27.07
C PHE A 583 -3.07 -65.65 -26.20
N SER A 584 -2.60 -64.48 -26.67
CA SER A 584 -3.19 -63.10 -26.54
C SER A 584 -2.36 -62.05 -27.35
N PHE A 585 -2.58 -60.71 -27.37
CA PHE A 585 -1.85 -59.69 -28.22
C PHE A 585 -0.90 -58.59 -27.59
N ASN A 586 0.31 -58.46 -28.18
CA ASN A 586 1.48 -57.53 -28.36
C ASN A 586 2.03 -56.52 -27.32
N ARG A 587 3.38 -56.49 -27.26
CA ARG A 587 4.47 -55.55 -26.79
C ARG A 587 4.55 -54.95 -25.36
N SER A 588 5.71 -55.26 -24.71
CA SER A 588 6.63 -54.43 -23.86
C SER A 588 6.17 -53.89 -22.49
N PHE A 589 6.95 -53.70 -21.40
CA PHE A 589 8.14 -54.24 -20.69
C PHE A 589 7.97 -53.74 -19.21
N ILE A 590 8.36 -54.45 -18.14
CA ILE A 590 9.51 -54.16 -17.23
C ILE A 590 9.40 -55.12 -16.01
N PHE A 591 10.53 -55.66 -15.54
CA PHE A 591 10.68 -56.52 -14.34
C PHE A 591 11.48 -55.77 -13.26
N SER A 592 11.21 -55.99 -11.96
CA SER A 592 11.97 -55.37 -10.84
C SER A 592 12.85 -56.39 -10.09
N ASP A 593 14.04 -55.95 -9.68
CA ASP A 593 15.11 -56.72 -9.00
C ASP A 593 14.71 -57.30 -7.62
N PHE A 594 13.57 -56.87 -7.06
CA PHE A 594 13.10 -57.31 -5.74
C PHE A 594 12.60 -58.77 -5.73
N LEU A 595 12.11 -59.28 -6.86
CA LEU A 595 11.42 -60.58 -6.93
C LEU A 595 12.35 -61.75 -7.32
N ALA A 596 13.48 -61.48 -7.97
CA ALA A 596 14.52 -62.48 -8.26
C ALA A 596 15.14 -63.06 -6.98
N ARG A 597 15.23 -62.25 -5.90
CA ARG A 597 15.74 -62.68 -4.59
C ARG A 597 14.77 -63.60 -3.81
N LEU A 598 13.49 -63.66 -4.22
CA LEU A 598 12.46 -64.52 -3.62
C LEU A 598 12.24 -65.82 -4.41
N SER A 599 13.01 -66.05 -5.48
CA SER A 599 12.83 -67.17 -6.42
C SER A 599 11.41 -67.24 -7.02
N VAL A 600 10.71 -66.11 -7.15
CA VAL A 600 9.35 -66.06 -7.71
C VAL A 600 9.40 -65.61 -9.17
N VAL A 601 8.85 -66.44 -10.07
CA VAL A 601 8.80 -66.14 -11.50
C VAL A 601 7.44 -65.53 -11.85
N PHE A 602 7.42 -64.27 -12.28
CA PHE A 602 6.18 -63.61 -12.73
C PHE A 602 6.04 -63.78 -14.24
N ILE A 603 4.93 -64.34 -14.68
CA ILE A 603 4.65 -64.49 -16.11
C ILE A 603 3.53 -63.52 -16.46
N LEU A 604 3.93 -62.38 -17.03
CA LEU A 604 3.04 -61.36 -17.57
C LEU A 604 3.18 -61.42 -19.08
N THR A 605 2.20 -62.02 -19.75
CA THR A 605 2.24 -62.13 -21.20
C THR A 605 0.97 -61.59 -21.82
N SER A 606 1.15 -60.89 -22.94
CA SER A 606 0.10 -60.55 -23.87
C SER A 606 0.29 -61.30 -25.19
N HIS A 607 0.99 -62.43 -25.27
CA HIS A 607 1.08 -63.30 -26.47
C HIS A 607 1.61 -64.72 -26.12
N GLU A 608 1.78 -65.55 -27.14
CA GLU A 608 2.30 -66.92 -27.03
C GLU A 608 3.73 -66.91 -26.45
N MET A 609 3.96 -67.56 -25.30
CA MET A 609 5.32 -67.79 -24.79
C MET A 609 5.77 -69.21 -25.07
N ASN A 610 7.04 -69.34 -25.47
CA ASN A 610 7.77 -70.58 -25.71
C ASN A 610 8.82 -70.82 -24.63
N LEU A 611 8.89 -72.03 -24.08
CA LEU A 611 9.77 -72.38 -22.96
C LEU A 611 10.47 -73.72 -23.23
N GLU A 612 11.58 -73.68 -23.95
CA GLU A 612 12.26 -74.88 -24.44
C GLU A 612 13.07 -75.58 -23.34
N ALA A 613 12.97 -76.91 -23.25
CA ALA A 613 13.78 -77.74 -22.36
C ALA A 613 14.24 -79.01 -23.09
N PHE A 614 15.47 -79.47 -22.79
CA PHE A 614 16.16 -80.54 -23.51
C PHE A 614 16.29 -81.79 -22.64
N THR A 615 16.15 -82.98 -23.23
CA THR A 615 16.48 -84.26 -22.56
C THR A 615 17.22 -85.18 -23.54
N THR A 616 18.06 -86.07 -23.01
CA THR A 616 18.92 -86.98 -23.79
C THR A 616 18.37 -88.40 -23.90
N ASP A 617 17.27 -88.71 -23.20
CA ASP A 617 16.70 -90.06 -23.11
C ASP A 617 15.43 -90.22 -23.97
N ILE A 618 15.10 -91.47 -24.34
CA ILE A 618 13.91 -91.77 -25.16
C ILE A 618 12.66 -91.60 -24.29
N VAL A 619 11.95 -90.49 -24.47
CA VAL A 619 10.69 -90.17 -23.79
C VAL A 619 9.50 -90.69 -24.62
N GLU A 620 8.56 -91.37 -23.98
CA GLU A 620 7.33 -91.90 -24.57
C GLU A 620 6.11 -91.02 -24.30
N SER A 621 6.04 -90.42 -23.11
CA SER A 621 4.96 -89.50 -22.73
C SER A 621 5.47 -88.45 -21.75
N VAL A 622 4.80 -87.30 -21.73
CA VAL A 622 5.12 -86.22 -20.80
C VAL A 622 3.86 -85.76 -20.08
N GLU A 623 3.91 -85.75 -18.76
CA GLU A 623 2.89 -85.18 -17.90
C GLU A 623 3.25 -83.73 -17.57
N PHE A 624 2.29 -82.84 -17.82
CA PHE A 624 2.36 -81.45 -17.42
C PHE A 624 1.34 -81.21 -16.32
N LYS A 625 1.81 -80.69 -15.18
CA LYS A 625 0.99 -80.44 -13.99
C LYS A 625 1.17 -79.02 -13.49
N ALA A 626 0.06 -78.29 -13.39
CA ALA A 626 0.00 -76.94 -12.82
C ALA A 626 -0.82 -76.94 -11.53
N MET A 627 -0.17 -76.66 -10.39
CA MET A 627 -0.80 -76.68 -9.08
C MET A 627 -0.98 -75.27 -8.53
N ASN A 628 -2.23 -74.80 -8.43
CA ASN A 628 -2.50 -73.47 -7.89
C ASN A 628 -2.32 -73.46 -6.37
N GLN A 629 -1.34 -72.74 -5.87
CA GLN A 629 -1.02 -72.67 -4.44
C GLN A 629 -2.04 -71.85 -3.64
N MET A 630 -2.89 -71.07 -4.30
CA MET A 630 -3.90 -70.22 -3.65
C MET A 630 -5.34 -70.77 -3.76
N LYS A 631 -5.57 -71.83 -4.54
CA LYS A 631 -6.87 -72.50 -4.69
C LYS A 631 -6.67 -74.01 -4.84
N ALA A 632 -7.42 -74.83 -4.11
CA ALA A 632 -7.26 -76.29 -4.07
C ALA A 632 -7.70 -77.06 -5.34
N ILE A 633 -7.55 -76.48 -6.54
CA ILE A 633 -7.88 -77.12 -7.82
C ILE A 633 -6.63 -77.12 -8.70
N ASP A 634 -6.10 -78.32 -8.96
CA ASP A 634 -4.97 -78.57 -9.85
C ASP A 634 -5.44 -78.92 -11.26
N THR A 635 -4.61 -78.66 -12.26
CA THR A 635 -4.84 -79.10 -13.65
C THR A 635 -3.66 -79.93 -14.12
N ILE A 636 -3.94 -81.12 -14.65
CA ILE A 636 -2.95 -82.08 -15.17
C ILE A 636 -3.39 -82.44 -16.60
N VAL A 637 -2.44 -82.39 -17.53
CA VAL A 637 -2.63 -82.87 -18.91
C VAL A 637 -1.41 -83.70 -19.29
N ILE A 638 -1.68 -84.87 -19.88
CA ILE A 638 -0.67 -85.82 -20.32
C ILE A 638 -0.73 -85.86 -21.84
N ASP A 639 0.43 -85.80 -22.50
CA ASP A 639 0.54 -86.01 -23.94
C ASP A 639 1.45 -87.20 -24.24
N ASP A 640 0.95 -88.12 -25.06
CA ASP A 640 1.53 -89.43 -25.37
C ASP A 640 1.51 -89.76 -26.87
N ASN A 641 1.07 -88.83 -27.74
CA ASN A 641 0.73 -89.18 -29.11
C ASN A 641 1.91 -89.17 -30.10
N LYS A 642 3.09 -88.66 -29.71
CA LYS A 642 4.37 -88.65 -30.46
C LYS A 642 4.37 -88.02 -31.86
N THR A 643 3.25 -87.49 -32.36
CA THR A 643 3.16 -87.06 -33.77
C THR A 643 3.63 -85.63 -34.02
N ASP A 644 3.73 -84.80 -32.98
CA ASP A 644 4.07 -83.38 -33.03
C ASP A 644 5.15 -82.95 -32.02
N GLY A 645 5.75 -83.90 -31.29
CA GLY A 645 6.55 -83.63 -30.10
C GLY A 645 5.66 -83.33 -28.88
N PHE A 646 6.14 -83.64 -27.68
CA PHE A 646 5.29 -83.62 -26.47
C PHE A 646 4.78 -82.21 -26.14
N SER A 647 3.51 -81.96 -26.44
CA SER A 647 2.87 -80.65 -26.30
C SER A 647 1.50 -80.80 -25.62
N CYS A 648 1.16 -79.87 -24.73
CA CYS A 648 -0.15 -79.89 -24.09
C CYS A 648 -0.79 -78.50 -24.01
N ASN A 649 -2.12 -78.48 -23.94
CA ASN A 649 -2.90 -77.27 -23.70
C ASN A 649 -3.49 -77.33 -22.29
N MET A 650 -3.13 -76.38 -21.43
CA MET A 650 -3.66 -76.28 -20.07
C MET A 650 -4.34 -74.93 -19.85
N ASN A 651 -5.55 -74.95 -19.28
CA ASN A 651 -6.27 -73.74 -18.90
C ASN A 651 -5.90 -73.33 -17.48
N ILE A 652 -5.20 -72.20 -17.33
CA ILE A 652 -4.70 -71.70 -16.04
C ILE A 652 -5.33 -70.32 -15.75
N THR A 653 -5.60 -70.05 -14.47
CA THR A 653 -6.23 -68.77 -14.02
C THR A 653 -5.23 -67.91 -13.24
N ARG A 654 -5.59 -66.66 -12.91
CA ARG A 654 -4.74 -65.80 -12.06
C ARG A 654 -4.47 -66.46 -10.70
N GLY A 655 -3.20 -66.63 -10.33
CA GLY A 655 -2.80 -67.32 -9.12
C GLY A 655 -1.29 -67.58 -9.02
N ILE A 656 -0.82 -68.07 -7.88
CA ILE A 656 0.56 -68.58 -7.69
C ILE A 656 0.51 -70.07 -7.98
N TYR A 657 1.45 -70.57 -8.78
CA TYR A 657 1.48 -71.95 -9.24
C TYR A 657 2.82 -72.60 -8.98
N ILE A 658 2.82 -73.93 -8.85
CA ILE A 658 4.01 -74.75 -9.08
C ILE A 658 3.76 -75.49 -10.38
N LEU A 659 4.70 -75.38 -11.32
CA LEU A 659 4.61 -76.05 -12.61
C LEU A 659 5.61 -77.19 -12.64
N ASN A 660 5.09 -78.40 -12.84
CA ASN A 660 5.88 -79.62 -12.94
C ASN A 660 5.72 -80.22 -14.32
N ILE A 661 6.84 -80.61 -14.90
CA ILE A 661 6.90 -81.36 -16.15
C ILE A 661 7.65 -82.64 -15.83
N THR A 662 7.02 -83.76 -16.12
CA THR A 662 7.55 -85.08 -15.79
C THR A 662 7.52 -85.95 -17.03
N ALA A 663 8.68 -86.39 -17.50
CA ALA A 663 8.83 -87.22 -18.67
C ALA A 663 8.93 -88.70 -18.28
N PHE A 664 8.31 -89.57 -19.05
CA PHE A 664 8.30 -91.01 -18.81
C PHE A 664 8.72 -91.79 -20.07
N ASP A 665 9.36 -92.94 -19.87
CA ASP A 665 9.73 -93.86 -20.95
C ASP A 665 8.55 -94.76 -21.36
N ALA A 666 8.78 -95.66 -22.32
CA ALA A 666 7.76 -96.55 -22.87
C ALA A 666 7.16 -97.53 -21.84
N ASN A 667 7.81 -97.72 -20.70
CA ASN A 667 7.33 -98.57 -19.61
C ASN A 667 6.67 -97.77 -18.48
N GLY A 668 6.54 -96.45 -18.63
CA GLY A 668 6.01 -95.53 -17.62
C GLY A 668 6.99 -95.19 -16.50
N THR A 669 8.28 -95.47 -16.70
CA THR A 669 9.33 -95.14 -15.72
C THR A 669 9.72 -93.68 -15.86
N LEU A 670 9.91 -92.99 -14.73
CA LEU A 670 10.36 -91.59 -14.73
C LEU A 670 11.72 -91.49 -15.44
N VAL A 671 11.76 -90.68 -16.49
CA VAL A 671 12.98 -90.35 -17.22
C VAL A 671 13.60 -89.09 -16.62
N ASP A 672 12.82 -88.02 -16.53
CA ASP A 672 13.28 -86.76 -15.95
C ASP A 672 12.11 -85.96 -15.39
N ARG A 673 12.40 -85.05 -14.46
CA ARG A 673 11.42 -84.11 -13.91
C ARG A 673 12.05 -82.74 -13.73
N TYR A 674 11.32 -81.74 -14.21
CA TYR A 674 11.61 -80.34 -13.93
C TYR A 674 10.46 -79.66 -13.20
N SER A 675 10.80 -78.83 -12.23
CA SER A 675 9.85 -78.09 -11.40
C SER A 675 10.21 -76.61 -11.38
N LEU A 676 9.32 -75.77 -11.87
CA LEU A 676 9.36 -74.33 -11.61
C LEU A 676 8.56 -74.04 -10.35
N PHE A 677 9.28 -73.67 -9.30
CA PHE A 677 8.69 -73.33 -8.02
C PHE A 677 8.22 -71.87 -8.03
N THR A 678 6.95 -71.66 -7.69
CA THR A 678 6.34 -70.34 -7.44
C THR A 678 6.29 -69.43 -8.67
N VAL A 679 5.36 -69.74 -9.57
CA VAL A 679 5.03 -68.98 -10.79
C VAL A 679 3.76 -68.18 -10.58
N PHE A 680 3.80 -66.86 -10.67
CA PHE A 680 2.61 -66.02 -10.49
C PHE A 680 2.03 -65.56 -11.83
N PHE A 681 0.78 -65.94 -12.08
CA PHE A 681 -0.02 -65.49 -13.22
C PHE A 681 -0.96 -64.38 -12.77
N MET A 682 -0.93 -63.22 -13.44
CA MET A 682 -1.88 -62.12 -13.20
C MET A 682 -2.50 -61.60 -14.49
N ARG A 683 -3.73 -61.07 -14.38
CA ARG A 683 -4.42 -60.32 -15.43
C ARG A 683 -4.44 -58.84 -15.07
N ILE A 684 -4.19 -57.96 -16.05
CA ILE A 684 -4.32 -56.50 -15.88
C ILE A 684 -5.35 -55.97 -16.89
N GLY A 685 -6.28 -55.13 -16.44
CA GLY A 685 -7.39 -54.55 -17.23
C GLY A 685 -7.12 -53.10 -17.67
N ARG A 686 -7.76 -52.68 -18.77
CA ARG A 686 -7.72 -51.31 -19.32
C ARG A 686 -8.30 -50.30 -18.33
N TYR A 687 -7.58 -49.22 -18.01
CA TYR A 687 -8.03 -47.81 -17.97
C TYR A 687 -6.86 -46.92 -17.50
N ALA A 688 -6.75 -45.72 -18.08
CA ALA A 688 -5.90 -44.57 -17.70
C ALA A 688 -4.61 -44.30 -18.50
N THR A 689 -4.58 -44.58 -19.80
CA THR A 689 -3.87 -43.70 -20.76
C THR A 689 -4.92 -42.98 -21.60
N ASP A 690 -5.42 -41.85 -21.09
CA ASP A 690 -5.68 -40.61 -21.86
C ASP A 690 -6.35 -39.51 -21.00
N PRO A 691 -5.63 -38.40 -20.76
CA PRO A 691 -6.16 -37.03 -20.69
C PRO A 691 -5.42 -36.13 -21.71
N LEU A 692 -6.05 -35.62 -22.78
CA LEU A 692 -6.98 -34.47 -22.94
C LEU A 692 -7.98 -34.83 -24.06
N GLU A 693 -9.30 -34.65 -23.97
CA GLU A 693 -10.06 -33.41 -23.90
C GLU A 693 -11.48 -33.67 -23.33
N GLY A 694 -12.15 -32.62 -22.86
CA GLY A 694 -13.40 -32.69 -22.13
C GLY A 694 -14.56 -33.41 -22.83
N ARG A 695 -15.25 -34.29 -22.10
CA ARG A 695 -16.69 -34.18 -21.84
C ARG A 695 -17.17 -35.24 -20.83
N LEU A 696 -17.79 -34.71 -19.79
CA LEU A 696 -18.65 -35.39 -18.84
C LEU A 696 -19.65 -36.35 -19.51
N GLN A 697 -19.84 -37.48 -18.83
CA GLN A 697 -21.05 -38.29 -18.73
C GLN A 697 -21.45 -39.17 -19.92
N ARG A 698 -21.34 -40.49 -19.72
CA ARG A 698 -22.47 -41.31 -19.26
C ARG A 698 -22.01 -42.73 -18.89
N LEU A 699 -21.87 -42.96 -17.60
CA LEU A 699 -21.99 -44.30 -17.01
C LEU A 699 -23.49 -44.54 -16.76
N ARG A 700 -24.05 -45.59 -17.36
CA ARG A 700 -25.13 -46.39 -16.74
C ARG A 700 -25.38 -47.66 -17.55
N VAL A 701 -24.91 -48.78 -17.01
CA VAL A 701 -25.69 -50.01 -17.03
C VAL A 701 -26.07 -50.30 -15.58
N ILE A 702 -27.36 -50.25 -15.27
CA ILE A 702 -27.95 -51.13 -14.25
C ILE A 702 -29.31 -51.58 -14.81
N PRO A 703 -29.53 -52.89 -15.06
CA PRO A 703 -30.87 -53.42 -15.26
C PRO A 703 -31.45 -53.96 -13.96
N ARG A 704 -32.70 -53.54 -13.70
CA ARG A 704 -33.82 -54.23 -13.01
C ARG A 704 -33.69 -54.56 -11.52
N LEU A 705 -34.66 -54.07 -10.72
CA LEU A 705 -35.83 -54.86 -10.30
C LEU A 705 -36.86 -53.99 -9.56
N ARG A 706 -38.13 -54.36 -9.78
CA ARG A 706 -39.39 -54.10 -9.01
C ARG A 706 -39.14 -53.67 -7.56
N HIS A 707 -39.80 -52.65 -7.01
CA HIS A 707 -41.24 -52.41 -6.91
C HIS A 707 -41.54 -50.92 -6.71
#